data_AF-A0AAN9S4W1-F1
#
_entry.id   AF-A0AAN9S4W1-F1
#
_cell.length_a   1.000
_cell.length_b   1.000
_cell.length_c   1.000
_cell.angle_alpha   90.00
_cell.angle_beta   90.00
_cell.angle_gamma   90.00
#
_symmetry.space_group_name_H-M   'P 1'
#
loop_
_entity.id
_entity.type
_entity.pdbx_description
1 polymer ?
#
loop_
_entity_poly.entity_id
_entity_poly.type
_entity_poly.pdbx_seq_one_letter_code
_entity_poly.pdbx_strand_id
1 'polypeptide(L)'
;MEFEKRKAATLESLSLSSREWDKSPKGSLDAPIIPLINILNQNPSYFTTSSCSGRISVLSQPLSNSSNPKPKKKARGGTWLFVSHDPADPDSLLSLLFPSASDSDSDSTPTPTPTRPPFVSELVFRFEPLIIALECRDLSSAHSLVSLAISCGFRESGITNANKRFIVSIRCSLRLEVPLGDTDNIMVSPPYLRYLVLLANLKMDANRKRTHTFFQLLLSQPSLISHNPTTQLSHHLLPHDESPFADANAATSSGIVGSPGPSLSIDHFEIVGEPADKLFLWGHSACGLGYDDLKKVIVFGGFGGMGRHARRNDLLLLDPCSGKLDTVSTVGCASPSPRLGHSASLVGNCMFVIGGRTGPDNILNDIWILDTAKNSWKLIQCSDDVFRPRHRHAAAVVGSNIYVFGGLDNDVIFSSFAVFDTNNLDWKEIPISGDWPCARHSHSMVASDSHIFLFGGYNGGKALGDLYSFDVHKGQWTKESTAGRNPHARFSHSIFVYKNYLGVLGGCPVRQHCQELALLDLKLRQWKHVTLNSVGKDLFVRSTANVIRDDLVIVGGGASCYAFGTKFSEPAKVSLLHLMPSHDELMAVKNQRKHMISQNEGTNGNNIENCHGPQLQHAPNIYIDESSYLNDNLPCLNDQNQMIPLHYVLQLEKKYAKLGKDILKKFGWLDLGRKAYCEEGGVHICFPVHQDFFAVYHERNRHSRDAFDGKNKAPFQKPLNRDKLMLNELSCSEALILLHEYGAIVLADKVVVERKAAKSALKIMTEAVTSLIEHKSLPTSLLEELPTRWDSLGDIVILPITSFKDSMWDSIAEELWPIVAKSLKAHRLARQGPVAATGTRDSTLQILVGDNGWVNHRENGILYSFDATKCMFSWGNLSEKLRMASLDCKDEVVVDLFAGIGYFVLPFLVRAQAKFVYACEWNPHAVQALQHNLQANSVADRCIILEGDNRITAPKSVANRVCLGLLPSSELSWGTAVRALRKEGGILHVHGNTKDSEENQWIDHVSKSIYEIARSEGHCWEVSIEHVERVKWYAPHIRHVVADVRCRVAARSKDSE
;
A
#
# COMPACT_ATOMS: atom_id res chain seq x y z
N MET A 1 -32.66 -13.83 20.65
CA MET A 1 -32.77 -14.51 21.96
C MET A 1 -31.55 -15.36 22.32
N GLU A 2 -30.94 -16.08 21.37
CA GLU A 2 -29.81 -16.98 21.67
C GLU A 2 -28.49 -16.28 22.08
N PHE A 3 -28.15 -15.14 21.46
CA PHE A 3 -26.94 -14.37 21.78
C PHE A 3 -26.98 -13.78 23.20
N GLU A 4 -28.10 -13.16 23.59
CA GLU A 4 -28.26 -12.58 24.93
C GLU A 4 -28.14 -13.62 26.04
N LYS A 5 -28.70 -14.82 25.84
CA LYS A 5 -28.56 -15.93 26.80
C LYS A 5 -27.09 -16.36 26.95
N ARG A 6 -26.33 -16.42 25.85
CA ARG A 6 -24.89 -16.77 25.88
C ARG A 6 -24.03 -15.67 26.49
N LYS A 7 -24.34 -14.41 26.19
CA LYS A 7 -23.69 -13.25 26.79
C LYS A 7 -23.94 -13.23 28.29
N ALA A 8 -25.20 -13.33 28.72
CA ALA A 8 -25.57 -13.40 30.13
C ALA A 8 -24.87 -14.55 30.85
N ALA A 9 -24.91 -15.78 30.29
CA ALA A 9 -24.22 -16.93 30.90
C ALA A 9 -22.69 -16.75 30.98
N THR A 10 -22.07 -16.09 29.99
CA THR A 10 -20.62 -15.83 29.99
C THR A 10 -20.27 -14.73 30.99
N LEU A 11 -21.07 -13.67 31.08
CA LEU A 11 -20.85 -12.58 32.05
C LEU A 11 -21.17 -13.01 33.49
N GLU A 12 -22.18 -13.86 33.69
CA GLU A 12 -22.52 -14.45 34.99
C GLU A 12 -21.40 -15.36 35.49
N SER A 13 -20.76 -16.12 34.57
CA SER A 13 -19.54 -16.88 34.87
C SER A 13 -18.33 -16.01 35.21
N LEU A 14 -18.36 -14.71 34.85
CA LEU A 14 -17.32 -13.73 35.17
C LEU A 14 -17.65 -12.90 36.43
N SER A 15 -18.93 -12.78 36.83
CA SER A 15 -19.39 -11.91 37.94
C SER A 15 -19.60 -12.64 39.26
N LEU A 16 -19.79 -13.97 39.27
CA LEU A 16 -19.91 -14.75 40.50
C LEU A 16 -18.55 -14.85 41.19
N SER A 17 -18.42 -14.14 42.31
CA SER A 17 -17.29 -14.16 43.23
C SER A 17 -17.17 -15.50 43.99
N SER A 18 -17.08 -16.62 43.28
CA SER A 18 -16.89 -17.96 43.85
C SER A 18 -15.96 -18.84 43.00
N ARG A 19 -14.65 -18.73 43.30
CA ARG A 19 -13.60 -19.78 43.28
C ARG A 19 -13.34 -20.73 42.09
N GLU A 20 -14.04 -20.76 40.97
CA GLU A 20 -13.68 -21.62 39.81
C GLU A 20 -14.20 -21.06 38.47
N TRP A 21 -13.51 -20.97 37.33
CA TRP A 21 -12.10 -20.85 36.93
C TRP A 21 -12.09 -20.26 35.50
N ASP A 22 -11.07 -19.47 35.16
CA ASP A 22 -10.66 -19.22 33.77
C ASP A 22 -10.22 -20.55 33.11
N LYS A 23 -10.57 -20.78 31.84
CA LYS A 23 -10.13 -21.98 31.10
C LYS A 23 -8.64 -21.96 30.77
N SER A 24 -7.95 -20.85 31.01
CA SER A 24 -6.49 -20.80 30.95
C SER A 24 -5.86 -21.59 32.12
N PRO A 25 -4.68 -22.20 31.95
CA PRO A 25 -3.96 -22.89 33.02
C PRO A 25 -3.66 -22.04 34.28
N LYS A 26 -3.78 -20.70 34.16
CA LYS A 26 -3.48 -19.71 35.21
C LYS A 26 -4.68 -19.44 36.13
N GLY A 27 -5.89 -19.83 35.73
CA GLY A 27 -7.11 -19.74 36.55
C GLY A 27 -7.57 -18.32 36.92
N SER A 28 -6.97 -17.26 36.34
CA SER A 28 -7.30 -15.85 36.60
C SER A 28 -7.09 -14.98 35.34
N LEU A 29 -7.91 -13.92 35.19
CA LEU A 29 -7.75 -12.94 34.11
C LEU A 29 -6.47 -12.11 34.27
N ASP A 30 -5.85 -11.76 33.15
CA ASP A 30 -4.63 -10.95 33.14
C ASP A 30 -4.91 -9.50 33.60
N ALA A 31 -4.38 -9.12 34.77
CA ALA A 31 -4.56 -7.80 35.38
C ALA A 31 -4.38 -6.60 34.41
N PRO A 32 -3.39 -6.59 33.48
CA PRO A 32 -3.18 -5.44 32.58
C PRO A 32 -4.32 -5.16 31.58
N ILE A 33 -5.21 -6.11 31.33
CA ILE A 33 -6.30 -5.95 30.33
C ILE A 33 -7.70 -6.01 30.93
N ILE A 34 -7.83 -6.12 32.26
CA ILE A 34 -9.14 -6.11 32.94
C ILE A 34 -10.00 -4.90 32.53
N PRO A 35 -9.47 -3.65 32.51
CA PRO A 35 -10.29 -2.50 32.09
C PRO A 35 -10.80 -2.62 30.66
N LEU A 36 -9.97 -3.15 29.75
CA LEU A 36 -10.33 -3.36 28.35
C LEU A 36 -11.41 -4.44 28.21
N ILE A 37 -11.26 -5.56 28.92
CA ILE A 37 -12.26 -6.65 28.94
C ILE A 37 -13.60 -6.12 29.47
N ASN A 38 -13.59 -5.31 30.53
CA ASN A 38 -14.81 -4.75 31.11
C ASN A 38 -15.57 -3.87 30.10
N ILE A 39 -14.88 -2.97 29.40
CA ILE A 39 -15.50 -2.12 28.36
C ILE A 39 -16.05 -2.96 27.21
N LEU A 40 -15.27 -3.95 26.74
CA LEU A 40 -15.71 -4.83 25.66
C LEU A 40 -16.98 -5.61 26.05
N ASN A 41 -17.09 -6.04 27.31
CA ASN A 41 -18.23 -6.78 27.83
C ASN A 41 -19.47 -5.92 28.13
N GLN A 42 -19.27 -4.64 28.44
CA GLN A 42 -20.34 -3.66 28.60
C GLN A 42 -21.08 -3.37 27.28
N ASN A 43 -20.42 -3.54 26.13
CA ASN A 43 -21.02 -3.28 24.82
C ASN A 43 -22.18 -4.25 24.51
N PRO A 44 -23.40 -3.80 24.14
CA PRO A 44 -24.54 -4.68 23.89
C PRO A 44 -24.33 -5.66 22.72
N SER A 45 -23.41 -5.39 21.80
CA SER A 45 -23.26 -6.11 20.54
C SER A 45 -22.14 -7.14 20.51
N TYR A 46 -21.33 -7.28 21.56
CA TYR A 46 -20.31 -8.31 21.66
C TYR A 46 -19.90 -8.59 23.12
N PHE A 47 -19.22 -9.72 23.34
CA PHE A 47 -18.62 -10.07 24.62
C PHE A 47 -17.37 -10.95 24.42
N THR A 48 -16.43 -10.92 25.35
CA THR A 48 -15.18 -11.67 25.30
C THR A 48 -15.40 -13.15 25.62
N THR A 49 -14.83 -14.05 24.81
CA THR A 49 -14.87 -15.50 25.00
C THR A 49 -13.53 -16.10 25.42
N SER A 50 -12.41 -15.44 25.10
CA SER A 50 -11.08 -15.72 25.66
C SER A 50 -10.15 -14.51 25.48
N SER A 51 -9.11 -14.39 26.30
CA SER A 51 -8.15 -13.29 26.19
C SER A 51 -6.77 -13.65 26.76
N CYS A 52 -5.73 -12.95 26.29
CA CYS A 52 -4.38 -12.94 26.85
C CYS A 52 -3.78 -11.56 26.62
N SER A 53 -3.20 -10.93 27.65
CA SER A 53 -2.58 -9.59 27.59
C SER A 53 -1.34 -9.52 26.68
N GLY A 54 -0.77 -10.67 26.33
CA GLY A 54 0.56 -10.84 25.78
C GLY A 54 1.51 -11.40 26.84
N ARG A 55 2.49 -12.21 26.43
CA ARG A 55 3.40 -12.91 27.32
C ARG A 55 4.79 -13.11 26.74
N ILE A 56 5.78 -13.16 27.63
CA ILE A 56 7.15 -13.64 27.38
C ILE A 56 7.26 -15.01 28.04
N SER A 57 7.84 -15.98 27.34
CA SER A 57 7.83 -17.35 27.83
C SER A 57 8.97 -18.19 27.29
N VAL A 58 9.37 -19.22 28.06
CA VAL A 58 10.21 -20.32 27.59
C VAL A 58 9.36 -21.58 27.60
N LEU A 59 9.23 -22.22 26.44
CA LEU A 59 8.41 -23.41 26.26
C LEU A 59 9.32 -24.61 25.97
N SER A 60 9.10 -25.70 26.71
CA SER A 60 9.73 -27.00 26.48
C SER A 60 8.79 -27.87 25.64
N GLN A 61 9.20 -28.25 24.44
CA GLN A 61 8.41 -29.03 23.48
C GLN A 61 9.03 -30.41 23.24
N PRO A 62 8.25 -31.51 23.21
CA PRO A 62 8.79 -32.84 22.95
C PRO A 62 9.34 -32.97 21.52
N LEU A 63 10.55 -33.52 21.34
CA LEU A 63 11.07 -33.85 20.00
C LEU A 63 10.20 -34.94 19.33
N SER A 64 9.79 -34.71 18.09
CA SER A 64 8.95 -35.66 17.35
C SER A 64 9.76 -36.85 16.81
N ASN A 65 9.69 -38.01 17.47
CA ASN A 65 10.21 -39.25 16.88
C ASN A 65 9.29 -39.75 15.75
N SER A 66 9.89 -39.98 14.58
CA SER A 66 9.25 -40.47 13.36
C SER A 66 8.98 -41.98 13.42
N SER A 67 7.95 -42.41 14.14
CA SER A 67 7.39 -43.76 14.00
C SER A 67 6.02 -43.88 14.67
N ASN A 68 4.97 -43.34 14.05
CA ASN A 68 3.62 -43.93 14.11
C ASN A 68 2.62 -43.23 13.17
N PRO A 69 1.82 -43.98 12.39
CA PRO A 69 0.83 -43.41 11.50
C PRO A 69 -0.44 -42.99 12.28
N LYS A 70 -0.67 -41.67 12.34
CA LYS A 70 -1.88 -40.93 12.77
C LYS A 70 -2.46 -41.23 14.17
N PRO A 71 -2.53 -40.17 15.02
CA PRO A 71 -3.69 -39.98 15.89
C PRO A 71 -4.40 -38.63 15.64
N LYS A 72 -5.68 -38.61 16.00
CA LYS A 72 -6.64 -37.52 15.79
C LYS A 72 -6.25 -36.22 16.53
N LYS A 73 -6.63 -35.09 15.93
CA LYS A 73 -6.52 -33.70 16.39
C LYS A 73 -6.74 -33.50 17.92
N LYS A 74 -5.66 -33.43 18.69
CA LYS A 74 -5.46 -32.56 19.86
C LYS A 74 -3.96 -32.21 19.91
N ALA A 75 -3.61 -30.94 20.05
CA ALA A 75 -2.22 -30.49 20.11
C ALA A 75 -1.48 -31.20 21.26
N ARG A 76 -0.36 -31.88 20.96
CA ARG A 76 0.54 -32.38 22.00
C ARG A 76 1.12 -31.16 22.73
N GLY A 77 0.79 -31.00 24.02
CA GLY A 77 1.17 -29.83 24.82
C GLY A 77 2.63 -29.85 25.22
N GLY A 78 3.33 -28.74 24.99
CA GLY A 78 4.62 -28.45 25.63
C GLY A 78 4.42 -27.86 27.04
N THR A 79 5.46 -27.90 27.86
CA THR A 79 5.45 -27.40 29.24
C THR A 79 6.11 -26.02 29.29
N TRP A 80 5.45 -25.04 29.89
CA TRP A 80 6.05 -23.73 30.11
C TRP A 80 7.07 -23.79 31.24
N LEU A 81 8.33 -23.47 30.95
CA LEU A 81 9.38 -23.33 31.96
C LEU A 81 9.40 -21.92 32.55
N PHE A 82 9.04 -20.92 31.75
CA PHE A 82 8.90 -19.53 32.16
C PHE A 82 7.70 -18.91 31.46
N VAL A 83 6.91 -18.08 32.16
CA VAL A 83 5.86 -17.23 31.59
C VAL A 83 5.76 -15.94 32.39
N SER A 84 5.77 -14.80 31.71
CA SER A 84 5.49 -13.48 32.30
C SER A 84 4.53 -12.70 31.41
N HIS A 85 3.55 -12.02 32.01
CA HIS A 85 2.67 -11.06 31.35
C HIS A 85 3.13 -9.60 31.53
N ASP A 86 4.23 -9.44 32.25
CA ASP A 86 4.97 -8.19 32.45
C ASP A 86 6.34 -8.27 31.75
N PRO A 87 7.04 -7.14 31.56
CA PRO A 87 8.43 -7.17 31.12
C PRO A 87 9.22 -8.19 31.94
N ALA A 88 9.87 -9.11 31.25
CA ALA A 88 10.63 -10.19 31.89
C ALA A 88 11.96 -9.64 32.39
N ASP A 89 12.34 -10.03 33.60
CA ASP A 89 13.66 -9.76 34.16
C ASP A 89 14.70 -10.71 33.54
N PRO A 90 15.76 -10.19 32.90
CA PRO A 90 16.80 -11.03 32.31
C PRO A 90 17.50 -11.94 33.31
N ASP A 91 17.68 -11.49 34.56
CA ASP A 91 18.40 -12.28 35.58
C ASP A 91 17.60 -13.50 36.01
N SER A 92 16.28 -13.37 36.13
CA SER A 92 15.36 -14.46 36.43
C SER A 92 15.33 -15.57 35.36
N LEU A 93 15.48 -15.23 34.08
CA LEU A 93 15.60 -16.26 33.02
C LEU A 93 17.00 -16.89 32.97
N LEU A 94 18.03 -16.11 33.30
CA LEU A 94 19.40 -16.60 33.34
C LEU A 94 19.60 -17.61 34.47
N SER A 95 19.08 -17.35 35.66
CA SER A 95 19.15 -18.30 36.77
C SER A 95 18.35 -19.58 36.49
N LEU A 96 17.24 -19.47 35.77
CA LEU A 96 16.42 -20.62 35.36
C LEU A 96 17.13 -21.53 34.34
N LEU A 97 17.81 -20.94 33.36
CA LEU A 97 18.41 -21.67 32.24
C LEU A 97 19.89 -21.98 32.44
N PHE A 98 20.61 -21.20 33.23
CA PHE A 98 22.03 -21.39 33.56
C PHE A 98 22.23 -21.44 35.08
N PRO A 99 21.74 -22.49 35.77
CA PRO A 99 21.95 -22.62 37.20
C PRO A 99 23.45 -22.77 37.51
N SER A 100 23.97 -21.94 38.41
CA SER A 100 25.34 -22.04 38.92
C SER A 100 25.51 -23.32 39.74
N ALA A 101 26.62 -24.03 39.55
CA ALA A 101 26.93 -25.31 40.22
C ALA A 101 27.20 -25.19 41.74
N SER A 102 26.73 -24.13 42.41
CA SER A 102 27.04 -23.82 43.81
C SER A 102 25.87 -23.99 44.79
N ASP A 103 24.65 -24.29 44.32
CA ASP A 103 23.46 -24.34 45.19
C ASP A 103 23.02 -25.78 45.56
N SER A 104 23.92 -26.77 45.44
CA SER A 104 23.65 -28.16 45.83
C SER A 104 24.13 -28.53 47.24
N ASP A 105 24.16 -27.59 48.18
CA ASP A 105 24.47 -27.87 49.59
C ASP A 105 23.67 -26.95 50.54
N SER A 106 22.46 -27.38 50.94
CA SER A 106 21.95 -27.25 52.31
C SER A 106 20.56 -27.90 52.48
N ASP A 107 20.59 -29.09 53.06
CA ASP A 107 19.66 -29.69 54.03
C ASP A 107 18.27 -29.05 54.28
N SER A 108 17.18 -29.71 53.83
CA SER A 108 15.96 -29.96 54.63
C SER A 108 14.90 -30.77 53.84
N THR A 109 14.56 -31.94 54.42
CA THR A 109 13.38 -32.83 54.25
C THR A 109 12.90 -33.26 52.84
N PRO A 110 12.70 -34.57 52.61
CA PRO A 110 12.38 -35.12 51.30
C PRO A 110 10.91 -34.89 50.95
N THR A 111 10.62 -33.87 50.14
CA THR A 111 9.43 -33.83 49.30
C THR A 111 9.78 -34.41 47.92
N PRO A 112 8.87 -35.14 47.26
CA PRO A 112 9.20 -35.90 46.07
C PRO A 112 9.67 -34.95 44.97
N THR A 113 10.95 -35.05 44.62
CA THR A 113 11.54 -34.36 43.48
C THR A 113 10.76 -34.71 42.22
N PRO A 114 10.41 -33.72 41.36
CA PRO A 114 9.82 -34.03 40.08
C PRO A 114 10.90 -34.76 39.27
N THR A 115 10.67 -36.04 39.04
CA THR A 115 11.50 -36.89 38.18
C THR A 115 11.79 -36.14 36.87
N ARG A 116 13.08 -35.91 36.61
CA ARG A 116 13.59 -35.29 35.36
C ARG A 116 12.94 -36.05 34.19
N PRO A 117 12.23 -35.35 33.27
CA PRO A 117 11.46 -36.02 32.24
C PRO A 117 12.40 -36.88 31.37
N PRO A 118 12.04 -38.14 31.06
CA PRO A 118 12.95 -39.11 30.41
C PRO A 118 13.21 -38.82 28.92
N PHE A 119 12.93 -37.62 28.43
CA PHE A 119 13.00 -37.25 27.02
C PHE A 119 13.57 -35.84 26.83
N VAL A 120 14.59 -35.73 25.96
CA VAL A 120 15.14 -34.45 25.48
C VAL A 120 14.01 -33.64 24.84
N SER A 121 13.82 -32.41 25.29
CA SER A 121 12.78 -31.51 24.79
C SER A 121 13.39 -30.20 24.29
N GLU A 122 12.92 -29.72 23.14
CA GLU A 122 13.36 -28.46 22.53
C GLU A 122 12.89 -27.27 23.38
N LEU A 123 13.80 -26.33 23.65
CA LEU A 123 13.52 -25.11 24.39
C LEU A 123 13.33 -23.95 23.43
N VAL A 124 12.19 -23.26 23.53
CA VAL A 124 11.88 -22.13 22.65
C VAL A 124 11.52 -20.89 23.48
N PHE A 125 12.27 -19.80 23.28
CA PHE A 125 11.97 -18.49 23.84
C PHE A 125 10.96 -17.75 22.95
N ARG A 126 9.88 -17.25 23.53
CA ARG A 126 8.76 -16.65 22.79
C ARG A 126 8.31 -15.33 23.40
N PHE A 127 7.95 -14.40 22.53
CA PHE A 127 7.03 -13.29 22.83
C PHE A 127 5.77 -13.46 22.00
N GLU A 128 4.63 -13.54 22.68
CA GLU A 128 3.30 -13.58 22.06
C GLU A 128 2.53 -12.30 22.46
N PRO A 129 1.92 -11.58 21.51
CA PRO A 129 1.25 -10.31 21.80
C PRO A 129 -0.17 -10.52 22.33
N LEU A 130 -0.91 -9.44 22.57
CA LEU A 130 -2.32 -9.46 22.94
C LEU A 130 -3.13 -10.31 21.95
N ILE A 131 -3.96 -11.22 22.49
CA ILE A 131 -4.97 -11.95 21.74
C ILE A 131 -6.28 -11.87 22.49
N ILE A 132 -7.35 -11.41 21.85
CA ILE A 132 -8.72 -11.45 22.40
C ILE A 132 -9.63 -12.14 21.41
N ALA A 133 -10.43 -13.10 21.85
CA ALA A 133 -11.54 -13.64 21.09
C ALA A 133 -12.86 -13.08 21.64
N LEU A 134 -13.75 -12.61 20.75
CA LEU A 134 -15.05 -12.08 21.09
C LEU A 134 -16.13 -12.74 20.27
N GLU A 135 -17.30 -12.98 20.87
CA GLU A 135 -18.52 -13.32 20.14
C GLU A 135 -19.32 -12.04 19.91
N CYS A 136 -19.59 -11.73 18.65
CA CYS A 136 -20.40 -10.60 18.21
C CYS A 136 -21.83 -11.04 17.89
N ARG A 137 -22.78 -10.15 18.14
CA ARG A 137 -24.21 -10.33 17.88
C ARG A 137 -24.48 -10.59 16.40
N ASP A 138 -23.84 -9.81 15.54
CA ASP A 138 -24.03 -9.79 14.11
C ASP A 138 -22.72 -9.44 13.37
N LEU A 139 -22.75 -9.63 12.06
CA LEU A 139 -21.62 -9.40 11.17
C LEU A 139 -21.18 -7.93 11.14
N SER A 140 -22.12 -6.98 11.25
CA SER A 140 -21.84 -5.54 11.25
C SER A 140 -21.03 -5.12 12.49
N SER A 141 -21.42 -5.62 13.65
CA SER A 141 -20.73 -5.42 14.93
C SER A 141 -19.32 -6.05 14.90
N ALA A 142 -19.20 -7.24 14.29
CA ALA A 142 -17.92 -7.90 14.08
C ALA A 142 -16.98 -7.08 13.16
N HIS A 143 -17.48 -6.58 12.04
CA HIS A 143 -16.69 -5.73 11.13
C HIS A 143 -16.28 -4.40 11.76
N SER A 144 -17.16 -3.77 12.53
CA SER A 144 -16.88 -2.52 13.22
C SER A 144 -15.77 -2.70 14.26
N LEU A 145 -15.85 -3.78 15.05
CA LEU A 145 -14.83 -4.10 16.05
C LEU A 145 -13.48 -4.47 15.43
N VAL A 146 -13.48 -5.24 14.33
CA VAL A 146 -12.25 -5.56 13.56
C VAL A 146 -11.63 -4.30 12.97
N SER A 147 -12.43 -3.40 12.40
CA SER A 147 -11.94 -2.16 11.81
C SER A 147 -11.29 -1.25 12.86
N LEU A 148 -11.92 -1.15 14.04
CA LEU A 148 -11.38 -0.41 15.18
C LEU A 148 -10.08 -1.02 15.70
N ALA A 149 -10.01 -2.35 15.81
CA ALA A 149 -8.79 -3.05 16.22
C ALA A 149 -7.64 -2.83 15.20
N ILE A 150 -7.93 -2.89 13.89
CA ILE A 150 -6.95 -2.69 12.82
C ILE A 150 -6.40 -1.25 12.85
N SER A 151 -7.26 -0.24 13.05
CA SER A 151 -6.81 1.17 13.15
C SER A 151 -5.87 1.41 14.33
N CYS A 152 -6.00 0.61 15.39
CA CYS A 152 -5.11 0.63 16.56
C CYS A 152 -3.82 -0.20 16.38
N GLY A 153 -3.61 -0.81 15.21
CA GLY A 153 -2.42 -1.60 14.89
C GLY A 153 -2.55 -3.10 15.11
N PHE A 154 -3.74 -3.63 15.44
CA PHE A 154 -4.03 -5.07 15.47
C PHE A 154 -4.38 -5.59 14.07
N ARG A 155 -3.40 -5.53 13.16
CA ARG A 155 -3.59 -5.80 11.71
C ARG A 155 -3.91 -7.25 11.35
N GLU A 156 -3.71 -8.20 12.28
CA GLU A 156 -4.06 -9.63 12.09
C GLU A 156 -5.45 -9.97 12.67
N SER A 157 -6.20 -8.94 13.06
CA SER A 157 -7.56 -9.11 13.57
C SER A 157 -8.51 -9.52 12.46
N GLY A 158 -9.45 -10.42 12.76
CA GLY A 158 -10.39 -10.91 11.77
C GLY A 158 -11.50 -11.74 12.35
N ILE A 159 -12.53 -11.96 11.54
CA ILE A 159 -13.67 -12.80 11.87
C ILE A 159 -13.26 -14.26 11.61
N THR A 160 -13.14 -15.06 12.67
CA THR A 160 -12.65 -16.45 12.61
C THR A 160 -13.77 -17.47 12.39
N ASN A 161 -15.02 -17.09 12.64
CA ASN A 161 -16.20 -17.89 12.32
C ASN A 161 -17.38 -16.96 12.00
N ALA A 162 -18.10 -17.24 10.92
CA ALA A 162 -19.25 -16.45 10.46
C ALA A 162 -20.51 -17.30 10.19
N ASN A 163 -20.47 -18.63 10.40
CA ASN A 163 -21.54 -19.52 9.95
C ASN A 163 -22.66 -19.74 10.98
N LYS A 164 -22.36 -19.66 12.29
CA LYS A 164 -23.33 -19.83 13.39
C LYS A 164 -23.16 -18.84 14.54
N ARG A 165 -21.91 -18.42 14.78
CA ARG A 165 -21.53 -17.42 15.78
C ARG A 165 -20.47 -16.54 15.14
N PHE A 166 -20.61 -15.23 15.23
CA PHE A 166 -19.63 -14.29 14.71
C PHE A 166 -18.50 -14.17 15.72
N ILE A 167 -17.41 -14.92 15.53
CA ILE A 167 -16.25 -14.85 16.42
C ILE A 167 -15.22 -13.92 15.80
N VAL A 168 -14.85 -12.87 16.52
CA VAL A 168 -13.76 -11.96 16.18
C VAL A 168 -12.53 -12.33 16.99
N SER A 169 -11.37 -12.40 16.35
CA SER A 169 -10.08 -12.49 17.03
C SER A 169 -9.30 -11.20 16.81
N ILE A 170 -8.95 -10.50 17.89
CA ILE A 170 -8.10 -9.30 17.89
C ILE A 170 -6.65 -9.73 18.08
N ARG A 171 -5.79 -9.46 17.09
CA ARG A 171 -4.39 -9.97 17.03
C ARG A 171 -3.45 -9.04 16.27
N CYS A 172 -2.15 -9.17 16.52
CA CYS A 172 -1.12 -8.47 15.75
C CYS A 172 0.11 -9.36 15.45
N SER A 173 0.96 -8.88 14.55
CA SER A 173 2.16 -9.58 14.07
C SER A 173 3.40 -9.42 14.97
N LEU A 174 3.28 -8.77 16.13
CA LEU A 174 4.38 -8.62 17.06
C LEU A 174 4.70 -9.96 17.73
N ARG A 175 5.55 -10.78 17.10
CA ARG A 175 5.99 -12.06 17.65
C ARG A 175 7.51 -12.10 17.74
N LEU A 176 8.01 -12.97 18.62
CA LEU A 176 9.40 -13.40 18.68
C LEU A 176 9.37 -14.89 19.02
N GLU A 177 10.14 -15.69 18.30
CA GLU A 177 10.27 -17.10 18.55
C GLU A 177 11.70 -17.49 18.20
N VAL A 178 12.45 -17.96 19.20
CA VAL A 178 13.87 -18.26 19.08
C VAL A 178 14.15 -19.59 19.78
N PRO A 179 14.64 -20.62 19.06
CA PRO A 179 15.08 -21.85 19.70
C PRO A 179 16.32 -21.54 20.55
N LEU A 180 16.34 -22.04 21.78
CA LEU A 180 17.44 -21.88 22.72
C LEU A 180 18.36 -23.09 22.76
N GLY A 181 17.94 -24.23 22.20
CA GLY A 181 18.60 -25.53 22.32
C GLY A 181 17.61 -26.57 22.84
N ASP A 182 18.10 -27.50 23.65
CA ASP A 182 17.26 -28.49 24.33
C ASP A 182 17.51 -28.48 25.84
N THR A 183 16.79 -29.33 26.57
CA THR A 183 16.87 -29.44 28.03
C THR A 183 18.25 -29.85 28.56
N ASP A 184 19.11 -30.43 27.73
CA ASP A 184 20.44 -30.89 28.13
C ASP A 184 21.56 -29.98 27.60
N ASN A 185 21.33 -29.29 26.48
CA ASN A 185 22.29 -28.41 25.85
C ASN A 185 21.63 -27.10 25.37
N ILE A 186 21.84 -26.03 26.15
CA ILE A 186 21.46 -24.68 25.74
C ILE A 186 22.52 -24.15 24.77
N MET A 187 22.09 -23.87 23.55
CA MET A 187 22.94 -23.47 22.43
C MET A 187 23.20 -21.96 22.38
N VAL A 188 22.55 -21.19 23.26
CA VAL A 188 22.70 -19.73 23.33
C VAL A 188 23.59 -19.31 24.48
N SER A 189 24.30 -18.19 24.32
CA SER A 189 25.11 -17.61 25.39
C SER A 189 24.25 -16.76 26.36
N PRO A 190 24.65 -16.63 27.64
CA PRO A 190 23.98 -15.73 28.58
C PRO A 190 23.80 -14.28 28.08
N PRO A 191 24.79 -13.64 27.42
CA PRO A 191 24.60 -12.31 26.83
C PRO A 191 23.56 -12.28 25.71
N TYR A 192 23.47 -13.33 24.90
CA TYR A 192 22.46 -13.43 23.85
C TYR A 192 21.06 -13.60 24.43
N LEU A 193 20.90 -14.38 25.50
CA LEU A 193 19.61 -14.50 26.20
C LEU A 193 19.17 -13.14 26.79
N ARG A 194 20.09 -12.35 27.39
CA ARG A 194 19.77 -10.99 27.84
C ARG A 194 19.27 -10.10 26.69
N TYR A 195 19.91 -10.20 25.53
CA TYR A 195 19.49 -9.48 24.33
C TYR A 195 18.08 -9.90 23.86
N LEU A 196 17.77 -11.20 23.89
CA LEU A 196 16.43 -11.71 23.55
C LEU A 196 15.36 -11.20 24.52
N VAL A 197 15.66 -11.17 25.82
CA VAL A 197 14.75 -10.61 26.84
C VAL A 197 14.53 -9.12 26.61
N LEU A 198 15.58 -8.35 26.30
CA LEU A 198 15.45 -6.93 25.94
C LEU A 198 14.55 -6.74 24.71
N LEU A 199 14.76 -7.53 23.65
CA LEU A 199 13.95 -7.46 22.44
C LEU A 199 12.49 -7.83 22.70
N ALA A 200 12.24 -8.83 23.55
CA ALA A 200 10.90 -9.23 23.97
C ALA A 200 10.21 -8.13 24.80
N ASN A 201 10.93 -7.47 25.71
CA ASN A 201 10.41 -6.35 26.50
C ASN A 201 10.06 -5.14 25.61
N LEU A 202 10.89 -4.81 24.61
CA LEU A 202 10.56 -3.77 23.62
C LEU A 202 9.28 -4.09 22.83
N LYS A 203 9.08 -5.37 22.47
CA LYS A 203 7.85 -5.82 21.82
C LYS A 203 6.65 -5.80 22.78
N MET A 204 6.84 -6.12 24.05
CA MET A 204 5.82 -6.01 25.10
C MET A 204 5.35 -4.55 25.26
N ASP A 205 6.26 -3.58 25.30
CA ASP A 205 5.92 -2.16 25.37
C ASP A 205 5.13 -1.70 24.14
N ALA A 206 5.56 -2.12 22.95
CA ALA A 206 4.85 -1.82 21.71
C ALA A 206 3.45 -2.47 21.67
N ASN A 207 3.28 -3.65 22.27
CA ASN A 207 1.98 -4.31 22.45
C ASN A 207 1.09 -3.50 23.42
N ARG A 208 1.62 -3.09 24.58
CA ARG A 208 0.90 -2.27 25.57
C ARG A 208 0.41 -0.94 25.00
N LYS A 209 1.24 -0.23 24.21
CA LYS A 209 0.84 1.02 23.54
C LYS A 209 -0.37 0.82 22.62
N ARG A 210 -0.38 -0.24 21.81
CA ARG A 210 -1.52 -0.58 20.93
C ARG A 210 -2.78 -0.92 21.74
N THR A 211 -2.64 -1.71 22.79
CA THR A 211 -3.73 -2.05 23.71
C THR A 211 -4.34 -0.80 24.35
N HIS A 212 -3.50 0.15 24.76
CA HIS A 212 -3.95 1.42 25.34
C HIS A 212 -4.68 2.30 24.31
N THR A 213 -4.16 2.45 23.10
CA THR A 213 -4.84 3.20 22.03
C THR A 213 -6.21 2.59 21.70
N PHE A 214 -6.29 1.26 21.64
CA PHE A 214 -7.55 0.55 21.41
C PHE A 214 -8.57 0.76 22.53
N PHE A 215 -8.11 0.73 23.78
CA PHE A 215 -8.94 1.07 24.94
C PHE A 215 -9.48 2.51 24.88
N GLN A 216 -8.64 3.50 24.57
CA GLN A 216 -9.06 4.91 24.48
C GLN A 216 -10.10 5.13 23.38
N LEU A 217 -9.92 4.51 22.21
CA LEU A 217 -10.87 4.67 21.12
C LEU A 217 -12.22 3.99 21.39
N LEU A 218 -12.23 2.87 22.13
CA LEU A 218 -13.47 2.27 22.61
C LEU A 218 -14.25 3.20 23.57
N LEU A 219 -13.55 3.95 24.43
CA LEU A 219 -14.17 4.94 25.32
C LEU A 219 -14.77 6.14 24.58
N SER A 220 -14.19 6.54 23.46
CA SER A 220 -14.63 7.70 22.67
C SER A 220 -15.89 7.47 21.81
N GLN A 221 -16.48 6.27 21.82
CA GLN A 221 -17.68 5.98 21.02
C GLN A 221 -18.96 6.53 21.69
N PRO A 222 -19.83 7.27 20.96
CA PRO A 222 -21.02 7.94 21.53
C PRO A 222 -22.08 7.01 22.13
N SER A 223 -21.98 5.70 21.93
CA SER A 223 -23.00 4.71 22.30
C SER A 223 -22.84 4.11 23.71
N LEU A 224 -21.94 4.63 24.54
CA LEU A 224 -21.63 4.07 25.87
C LEU A 224 -22.09 4.93 27.07
N ILE A 225 -22.87 5.99 26.86
CA ILE A 225 -23.46 6.77 27.95
C ILE A 225 -24.99 6.77 27.84
N SER A 226 -25.65 5.81 28.50
CA SER A 226 -26.86 6.10 29.28
C SER A 226 -27.28 4.93 30.20
N HIS A 227 -27.19 5.21 31.51
CA HIS A 227 -28.04 4.76 32.63
C HIS A 227 -27.95 3.33 33.21
N ASN A 228 -27.41 3.27 34.44
CA ASN A 228 -27.93 2.42 35.51
C ASN A 228 -29.30 2.95 36.00
N PRO A 229 -30.24 2.10 36.44
CA PRO A 229 -31.62 2.49 36.71
C PRO A 229 -31.87 2.74 38.21
N THR A 230 -32.64 3.78 38.55
CA THR A 230 -33.58 3.73 39.69
C THR A 230 -34.58 4.90 39.72
N THR A 231 -35.80 4.55 40.12
CA THR A 231 -36.87 5.36 40.76
C THR A 231 -37.71 6.37 39.94
N GLN A 232 -38.83 5.84 39.44
CA GLN A 232 -40.25 6.23 39.58
C GLN A 232 -40.69 7.64 40.05
N LEU A 233 -41.89 7.97 39.51
CA LEU A 233 -42.92 8.97 39.90
C LEU A 233 -42.77 10.36 39.27
N SER A 234 -43.78 11.08 38.80
CA SER A 234 -45.15 10.87 38.28
C SER A 234 -45.76 12.27 38.13
N HIS A 235 -46.77 12.44 37.26
CA HIS A 235 -47.73 13.56 37.22
C HIS A 235 -47.21 14.91 36.69
N HIS A 236 -47.63 15.38 35.50
CA HIS A 236 -48.94 15.90 35.07
C HIS A 236 -49.01 17.44 35.15
N LEU A 237 -49.15 18.05 33.95
CA LEU A 237 -50.08 19.14 33.56
C LEU A 237 -49.44 20.35 32.84
N LEU A 238 -49.85 20.45 31.58
CA LEU A 238 -49.98 21.60 30.67
C LEU A 238 -50.88 22.72 31.28
N PRO A 239 -51.28 23.83 30.59
CA PRO A 239 -51.03 24.28 29.20
C PRO A 239 -50.80 25.82 29.00
N HIS A 240 -50.71 26.23 27.72
CA HIS A 240 -51.01 27.56 27.12
C HIS A 240 -49.94 28.68 27.26
N ASP A 241 -49.63 29.52 26.27
CA ASP A 241 -50.16 29.68 24.91
C ASP A 241 -49.20 30.52 24.03
N GLU A 242 -49.27 30.22 22.74
CA GLU A 242 -49.23 31.12 21.57
C GLU A 242 -47.95 31.85 21.09
N SER A 243 -47.73 31.60 19.78
CA SER A 243 -46.92 32.20 18.70
C SER A 243 -47.04 33.75 18.56
N PRO A 244 -46.43 34.49 17.58
CA PRO A 244 -45.95 34.04 16.26
C PRO A 244 -44.73 34.78 15.62
N PHE A 245 -44.36 34.20 14.47
CA PHE A 245 -43.64 34.66 13.27
C PHE A 245 -43.17 36.12 13.04
N ALA A 246 -42.15 36.16 12.17
CA ALA A 246 -41.69 37.21 11.24
C ALA A 246 -40.58 38.13 11.82
N ASP A 247 -39.51 38.51 11.13
CA ASP A 247 -39.19 38.41 9.71
C ASP A 247 -37.70 38.78 9.48
N ALA A 248 -37.23 38.52 8.25
CA ALA A 248 -36.28 39.33 7.48
C ALA A 248 -34.76 39.39 7.79
N ASN A 249 -34.01 38.87 6.81
CA ASN A 249 -32.94 39.53 6.02
C ASN A 249 -31.68 40.08 6.72
N ALA A 250 -30.52 39.51 6.38
CA ALA A 250 -29.51 40.09 5.47
C ALA A 250 -28.58 41.12 6.17
N ALA A 251 -27.31 41.29 5.88
CA ALA A 251 -26.27 40.69 5.05
C ALA A 251 -24.99 41.47 5.43
N THR A 252 -23.79 40.90 5.28
CA THR A 252 -22.62 41.53 4.63
C THR A 252 -21.37 40.65 4.78
N SER A 253 -20.57 40.65 3.73
CA SER A 253 -19.62 39.64 3.27
C SER A 253 -18.18 40.16 3.15
N SER A 254 -17.24 39.22 2.96
CA SER A 254 -15.85 39.29 2.43
C SER A 254 -14.73 39.19 3.48
N GLY A 255 -13.67 38.37 3.36
CA GLY A 255 -13.13 37.41 2.37
C GLY A 255 -11.74 36.94 2.88
N ILE A 256 -11.02 35.90 2.43
CA ILE A 256 -11.08 35.04 1.24
C ILE A 256 -10.49 33.65 1.61
N VAL A 257 -11.36 32.62 1.63
CA VAL A 257 -11.03 31.19 1.61
C VAL A 257 -11.84 30.59 0.47
N GLY A 258 -11.21 29.86 -0.45
CA GLY A 258 -11.91 29.18 -1.55
C GLY A 258 -12.91 28.16 -1.00
N SER A 259 -14.17 28.24 -1.45
CA SER A 259 -15.29 27.43 -0.95
C SER A 259 -15.02 25.92 -1.03
N PRO A 260 -15.61 25.09 -0.13
CA PRO A 260 -15.68 23.65 -0.38
C PRO A 260 -16.52 23.43 -1.65
N GLY A 261 -15.98 22.69 -2.61
CA GLY A 261 -16.73 22.33 -3.82
C GLY A 261 -18.00 21.53 -3.50
N PRO A 262 -18.95 21.42 -4.44
CA PRO A 262 -20.14 20.60 -4.27
C PRO A 262 -19.72 19.15 -3.96
N SER A 263 -20.40 18.52 -3.00
CA SER A 263 -20.15 17.14 -2.61
C SER A 263 -21.41 16.31 -2.82
N LEU A 264 -21.26 15.09 -3.31
CA LEU A 264 -22.36 14.14 -3.53
C LEU A 264 -22.23 12.97 -2.54
N SER A 265 -23.35 12.51 -1.99
CA SER A 265 -23.39 11.29 -1.19
C SER A 265 -23.45 10.05 -2.08
N ILE A 266 -22.76 8.99 -1.65
CA ILE A 266 -22.91 7.66 -2.23
C ILE A 266 -23.88 6.86 -1.34
N ASP A 267 -24.93 6.33 -1.95
CA ASP A 267 -25.85 5.41 -1.30
C ASP A 267 -25.55 3.98 -1.75
N HIS A 268 -25.44 3.05 -0.81
CA HIS A 268 -25.26 1.63 -1.12
C HIS A 268 -26.61 0.92 -1.28
N PHE A 269 -26.67 -0.09 -2.15
CA PHE A 269 -27.89 -0.89 -2.28
C PHE A 269 -28.03 -1.88 -1.13
N GLU A 270 -29.20 -1.92 -0.50
CA GLU A 270 -29.65 -3.13 0.21
C GLU A 270 -30.17 -4.11 -0.84
N ILE A 271 -29.33 -5.08 -1.23
CA ILE A 271 -29.71 -6.07 -2.24
C ILE A 271 -30.71 -7.07 -1.66
N VAL A 272 -31.85 -7.23 -2.34
CA VAL A 272 -32.92 -8.17 -1.97
C VAL A 272 -33.13 -9.19 -3.09
N GLY A 273 -33.41 -10.45 -2.75
CA GLY A 273 -33.56 -11.53 -3.74
C GLY A 273 -32.32 -12.39 -3.81
N GLU A 274 -31.57 -12.29 -4.91
CA GLU A 274 -30.30 -12.99 -5.08
C GLU A 274 -29.18 -12.39 -4.20
N PRO A 275 -28.16 -13.18 -3.80
CA PRO A 275 -27.05 -12.68 -2.99
C PRO A 275 -26.26 -11.53 -3.65
N ALA A 276 -25.95 -10.49 -2.88
CA ALA A 276 -25.17 -9.33 -3.34
C ALA A 276 -23.77 -9.69 -3.89
N ASP A 277 -23.19 -10.79 -3.40
CA ASP A 277 -21.88 -11.29 -3.84
C ASP A 277 -21.84 -11.71 -5.32
N LYS A 278 -22.99 -11.94 -5.96
CA LYS A 278 -23.09 -12.17 -7.40
C LYS A 278 -22.75 -10.92 -8.20
N LEU A 279 -22.83 -9.73 -7.61
CA LEU A 279 -22.41 -8.46 -8.23
C LEU A 279 -20.95 -8.11 -7.93
N PHE A 280 -20.24 -8.91 -7.12
CA PHE A 280 -18.81 -8.76 -6.86
C PHE A 280 -17.99 -9.30 -8.03
N LEU A 281 -18.00 -8.53 -9.12
CA LEU A 281 -17.45 -8.90 -10.42
C LEU A 281 -16.54 -7.80 -10.94
N TRP A 282 -15.45 -8.13 -11.61
CA TRP A 282 -14.76 -7.20 -12.51
C TRP A 282 -14.74 -7.69 -13.96
N GLY A 283 -14.61 -6.77 -14.90
CA GLY A 283 -14.62 -7.11 -16.33
C GLY A 283 -15.95 -7.72 -16.80
N HIS A 284 -17.03 -7.49 -16.06
CA HIS A 284 -18.41 -7.70 -16.49
C HIS A 284 -18.84 -6.50 -17.34
N SER A 285 -19.95 -6.65 -18.06
CA SER A 285 -20.64 -5.52 -18.70
C SER A 285 -22.01 -5.34 -18.09
N ALA A 286 -22.51 -4.10 -18.07
CA ALA A 286 -23.84 -3.80 -17.59
C ALA A 286 -24.49 -2.75 -18.50
N CYS A 287 -25.79 -2.91 -18.78
CA CYS A 287 -26.58 -2.00 -19.59
C CYS A 287 -27.85 -1.57 -18.83
N GLY A 288 -28.25 -0.31 -18.95
CA GLY A 288 -29.57 0.13 -18.50
C GLY A 288 -30.67 -0.33 -19.45
N LEU A 289 -31.73 -0.95 -18.93
CA LEU A 289 -32.97 -1.24 -19.66
C LEU A 289 -33.97 -0.11 -19.39
N GLY A 290 -34.54 0.46 -20.46
CA GLY A 290 -35.36 1.67 -20.39
C GLY A 290 -36.65 1.64 -21.20
N TYR A 291 -37.21 0.46 -21.48
CA TYR A 291 -38.52 0.31 -22.12
C TYR A 291 -39.62 0.09 -21.07
N ASP A 292 -40.79 0.70 -21.25
CA ASP A 292 -42.03 0.50 -20.48
C ASP A 292 -41.87 0.43 -18.95
N ASP A 293 -41.74 1.57 -18.27
CA ASP A 293 -41.67 1.75 -16.80
C ASP A 293 -40.64 0.91 -16.01
N LEU A 294 -39.97 -0.06 -16.66
CA LEU A 294 -38.98 -0.97 -16.12
C LEU A 294 -37.61 -0.29 -16.23
N LYS A 295 -37.11 0.19 -15.10
CA LYS A 295 -35.86 0.92 -15.00
C LYS A 295 -34.87 0.08 -14.23
N LYS A 296 -34.22 -0.84 -14.94
CA LYS A 296 -33.37 -1.87 -14.37
C LYS A 296 -32.00 -1.89 -15.06
N VAL A 297 -31.02 -2.49 -14.41
CA VAL A 297 -29.67 -2.70 -14.95
C VAL A 297 -29.49 -4.20 -15.19
N ILE A 298 -29.23 -4.59 -16.43
CA ILE A 298 -28.86 -5.95 -16.78
C ILE A 298 -27.34 -6.10 -16.73
N VAL A 299 -26.84 -7.14 -16.07
CA VAL A 299 -25.41 -7.40 -15.84
C VAL A 299 -25.08 -8.77 -16.41
N PHE A 300 -24.00 -8.84 -17.19
CA PHE A 300 -23.55 -10.07 -17.82
C PHE A 300 -22.05 -10.31 -17.64
N GLY A 301 -21.71 -11.57 -17.33
CA GLY A 301 -20.35 -12.09 -17.30
C GLY A 301 -19.45 -11.48 -16.21
N GLY A 302 -18.14 -11.49 -16.45
CA GLY A 302 -17.12 -11.02 -15.52
C GLY A 302 -16.44 -12.13 -14.73
N PHE A 303 -15.60 -11.75 -13.77
CA PHE A 303 -14.86 -12.66 -12.91
C PHE A 303 -15.04 -12.28 -11.44
N GLY A 304 -15.48 -13.25 -10.63
CA GLY A 304 -15.81 -13.04 -9.22
C GLY A 304 -16.81 -14.08 -8.69
N GLY A 305 -17.54 -13.74 -7.62
CA GLY A 305 -18.56 -14.60 -6.97
C GLY A 305 -18.08 -15.48 -5.80
N MET A 306 -19.02 -16.23 -5.20
CA MET A 306 -18.82 -17.09 -4.02
C MET A 306 -17.84 -18.24 -4.25
N GLY A 307 -16.89 -18.41 -3.31
CA GLY A 307 -15.89 -19.48 -3.34
C GLY A 307 -14.57 -19.08 -4.04
N ARG A 308 -14.01 -19.97 -4.87
CA ARG A 308 -12.87 -19.61 -5.74
C ARG A 308 -13.39 -18.77 -6.90
N HIS A 309 -12.80 -17.60 -7.13
CA HIS A 309 -13.23 -16.72 -8.22
C HIS A 309 -13.17 -17.45 -9.57
N ALA A 310 -14.24 -17.30 -10.35
CA ALA A 310 -14.36 -17.90 -11.67
C ALA A 310 -14.94 -16.89 -12.66
N ARG A 311 -14.77 -17.16 -13.95
CA ARG A 311 -15.49 -16.45 -15.00
C ARG A 311 -16.97 -16.86 -14.95
N ARG A 312 -17.85 -15.92 -15.22
CA ARG A 312 -19.31 -16.11 -15.17
C ARG A 312 -19.94 -15.84 -16.53
N ASN A 313 -21.13 -16.40 -16.72
CA ASN A 313 -22.07 -16.10 -17.81
C ASN A 313 -23.49 -15.93 -17.25
N ASP A 314 -23.63 -15.67 -15.95
CA ASP A 314 -24.94 -15.37 -15.36
C ASP A 314 -25.48 -14.07 -15.97
N LEU A 315 -26.79 -14.05 -16.16
CA LEU A 315 -27.54 -12.86 -16.55
C LEU A 315 -28.32 -12.38 -15.33
N LEU A 316 -27.91 -11.24 -14.77
CA LEU A 316 -28.47 -10.68 -13.56
C LEU A 316 -29.24 -9.40 -13.89
N LEU A 317 -30.37 -9.20 -13.22
CA LEU A 317 -31.21 -8.03 -13.40
C LEU A 317 -31.37 -7.31 -12.05
N LEU A 318 -30.77 -6.13 -11.94
CA LEU A 318 -30.81 -5.27 -10.76
C LEU A 318 -31.86 -4.17 -10.95
N ASP A 319 -32.79 -4.05 -10.00
CA ASP A 319 -33.68 -2.89 -9.88
C ASP A 319 -33.06 -1.86 -8.93
N PRO A 320 -32.61 -0.68 -9.42
CA PRO A 320 -31.97 0.33 -8.59
C PRO A 320 -32.92 1.03 -7.61
N CYS A 321 -34.24 0.97 -7.83
CA CYS A 321 -35.22 1.60 -6.95
C CYS A 321 -35.45 0.72 -5.71
N SER A 322 -35.63 -0.58 -5.91
CA SER A 322 -35.96 -1.54 -4.84
C SER A 322 -34.77 -2.31 -4.29
N GLY A 323 -33.61 -2.26 -4.96
CA GLY A 323 -32.46 -3.13 -4.65
C GLY A 323 -32.68 -4.59 -5.04
N LYS A 324 -33.80 -4.92 -5.71
CA LYS A 324 -34.12 -6.30 -6.08
C LYS A 324 -33.16 -6.82 -7.14
N LEU A 325 -32.49 -7.93 -6.86
CA LEU A 325 -31.61 -8.64 -7.79
C LEU A 325 -32.22 -9.99 -8.15
N ASP A 326 -32.48 -10.20 -9.44
CA ASP A 326 -33.04 -11.43 -9.98
C ASP A 326 -32.06 -12.08 -10.98
N THR A 327 -31.94 -13.41 -10.96
CA THR A 327 -31.28 -14.16 -12.05
C THR A 327 -32.28 -14.34 -13.20
N VAL A 328 -31.88 -14.00 -14.43
CA VAL A 328 -32.74 -14.14 -15.62
C VAL A 328 -32.51 -15.51 -16.26
N SER A 329 -33.56 -16.34 -16.25
CA SER A 329 -33.57 -17.61 -16.98
C SER A 329 -33.76 -17.38 -18.48
N THR A 330 -32.91 -17.99 -19.30
CA THR A 330 -32.97 -17.86 -20.76
C THR A 330 -33.58 -19.09 -21.42
N VAL A 331 -34.30 -18.88 -22.53
CA VAL A 331 -34.96 -19.95 -23.29
C VAL A 331 -34.03 -20.47 -24.39
N GLY A 332 -33.76 -21.79 -24.41
CA GLY A 332 -32.92 -22.48 -25.40
C GLY A 332 -31.61 -23.06 -24.85
N CYS A 333 -30.92 -23.89 -25.64
CA CYS A 333 -29.70 -24.60 -25.19
C CYS A 333 -28.37 -23.84 -25.44
N ALA A 334 -28.37 -22.78 -26.24
CA ALA A 334 -27.15 -22.04 -26.59
C ALA A 334 -27.06 -20.72 -25.80
N SER A 335 -25.92 -20.46 -25.17
CA SER A 335 -25.63 -19.20 -24.46
C SER A 335 -24.13 -18.86 -24.56
N PRO A 336 -23.74 -17.59 -24.36
CA PRO A 336 -22.33 -17.24 -24.37
C PRO A 336 -21.57 -17.93 -23.23
N SER A 337 -20.36 -18.37 -23.54
CA SER A 337 -19.44 -18.97 -22.58
C SER A 337 -19.06 -18.01 -21.43
N PRO A 338 -18.70 -18.52 -20.23
CA PRO A 338 -18.22 -17.70 -19.12
C PRO A 338 -17.00 -16.86 -19.51
N ARG A 339 -17.12 -15.53 -19.44
CA ARG A 339 -16.15 -14.61 -20.04
C ARG A 339 -15.97 -13.32 -19.25
N LEU A 340 -14.81 -12.68 -19.42
CA LEU A 340 -14.53 -11.34 -18.87
C LEU A 340 -13.88 -10.43 -19.92
N GLY A 341 -14.03 -9.12 -19.76
CA GLY A 341 -13.41 -8.12 -20.62
C GLY A 341 -14.01 -8.05 -22.04
N HIS A 342 -15.24 -8.53 -22.20
CA HIS A 342 -16.07 -8.26 -23.37
C HIS A 342 -16.69 -6.86 -23.23
N SER A 343 -17.27 -6.31 -24.30
CA SER A 343 -18.23 -5.21 -24.20
C SER A 343 -19.66 -5.73 -24.34
N ALA A 344 -20.61 -5.10 -23.64
CA ALA A 344 -22.03 -5.25 -23.92
C ALA A 344 -22.65 -3.90 -24.28
N SER A 345 -23.56 -3.90 -25.25
CA SER A 345 -24.24 -2.69 -25.72
C SER A 345 -25.70 -2.99 -26.03
N LEU A 346 -26.60 -2.12 -25.59
CA LEU A 346 -28.04 -2.25 -25.84
C LEU A 346 -28.42 -1.42 -27.07
N VAL A 347 -29.07 -2.06 -28.05
CA VAL A 347 -29.67 -1.41 -29.22
C VAL A 347 -31.08 -1.94 -29.37
N GLY A 348 -32.09 -1.08 -29.19
CA GLY A 348 -33.46 -1.57 -29.10
C GLY A 348 -33.65 -2.49 -27.90
N ASN A 349 -34.41 -3.57 -28.11
CA ASN A 349 -34.60 -4.65 -27.12
C ASN A 349 -33.51 -5.75 -27.19
N CYS A 350 -32.38 -5.46 -27.83
CA CYS A 350 -31.33 -6.43 -28.07
C CYS A 350 -30.03 -6.00 -27.37
N MET A 351 -29.52 -6.85 -26.48
CA MET A 351 -28.18 -6.66 -25.89
C MET A 351 -27.16 -7.47 -26.68
N PHE A 352 -26.14 -6.79 -27.20
CA PHE A 352 -25.05 -7.36 -27.98
C PHE A 352 -23.84 -7.55 -27.08
N VAL A 353 -23.28 -8.75 -27.02
CA VAL A 353 -22.06 -9.10 -26.28
C VAL A 353 -20.98 -9.45 -27.29
N ILE A 354 -19.87 -8.70 -27.27
CA ILE A 354 -18.81 -8.80 -28.28
C ILE A 354 -17.48 -9.18 -27.62
N GLY A 355 -16.88 -10.28 -28.10
CA GLY A 355 -15.55 -10.74 -27.75
C GLY A 355 -15.34 -11.09 -26.26
N GLY A 356 -14.17 -10.73 -25.74
CA GLY A 356 -13.73 -11.04 -24.37
C GLY A 356 -12.83 -12.27 -24.32
N ARG A 357 -12.69 -12.89 -23.13
CA ARG A 357 -11.88 -14.10 -22.97
C ARG A 357 -12.45 -15.07 -21.94
N THR A 358 -12.31 -16.37 -22.22
CA THR A 358 -12.70 -17.48 -21.33
C THR A 358 -11.49 -18.07 -20.59
N GLY A 359 -10.27 -17.82 -21.07
CA GLY A 359 -9.01 -18.30 -20.50
C GLY A 359 -7.91 -17.23 -20.51
N PRO A 360 -6.69 -17.58 -20.06
CA PRO A 360 -5.48 -16.82 -20.40
C PRO A 360 -5.28 -16.76 -21.91
N ASP A 361 -5.32 -17.92 -22.59
CA ASP A 361 -4.99 -18.02 -24.01
C ASP A 361 -6.22 -18.12 -24.93
N ASN A 362 -7.42 -18.24 -24.38
CA ASN A 362 -8.66 -18.34 -25.13
C ASN A 362 -9.38 -16.99 -25.19
N ILE A 363 -9.10 -16.23 -26.25
CA ILE A 363 -9.61 -14.89 -26.54
C ILE A 363 -10.62 -14.99 -27.68
N LEU A 364 -11.72 -14.26 -27.56
CA LEU A 364 -12.91 -14.42 -28.39
C LEU A 364 -13.13 -13.23 -29.31
N ASN A 365 -13.73 -13.50 -30.47
CA ASN A 365 -14.28 -12.53 -31.42
C ASN A 365 -15.78 -12.77 -31.71
N ASP A 366 -16.43 -13.67 -30.97
CA ASP A 366 -17.84 -13.99 -31.17
C ASP A 366 -18.78 -12.84 -30.77
N ILE A 367 -19.94 -12.79 -31.42
CA ILE A 367 -21.00 -11.83 -31.15
C ILE A 367 -22.28 -12.57 -30.77
N TRP A 368 -22.77 -12.29 -29.57
CA TRP A 368 -24.02 -12.83 -29.07
C TRP A 368 -25.08 -11.74 -28.91
N ILE A 369 -26.31 -12.05 -29.30
CA ILE A 369 -27.47 -11.18 -29.11
C ILE A 369 -28.39 -11.81 -28.09
N LEU A 370 -28.76 -11.07 -27.05
CA LEU A 370 -29.86 -11.38 -26.16
C LEU A 370 -31.07 -10.53 -26.54
N ASP A 371 -32.16 -11.17 -26.93
CA ASP A 371 -33.48 -10.53 -26.99
C ASP A 371 -34.00 -10.39 -25.55
N THR A 372 -34.06 -9.17 -25.02
CA THR A 372 -34.42 -8.91 -23.61
C THR A 372 -35.91 -9.07 -23.34
N ALA A 373 -36.76 -9.13 -24.37
CA ALA A 373 -38.18 -9.40 -24.22
C ALA A 373 -38.46 -10.91 -24.16
N LYS A 374 -37.74 -11.70 -24.96
CA LYS A 374 -37.89 -13.17 -25.01
C LYS A 374 -36.93 -13.92 -24.09
N ASN A 375 -35.91 -13.24 -23.56
CA ASN A 375 -34.80 -13.82 -22.82
C ASN A 375 -34.15 -14.98 -23.59
N SER A 376 -33.85 -14.78 -24.88
CA SER A 376 -33.22 -15.81 -25.72
C SER A 376 -31.93 -15.29 -26.35
N TRP A 377 -30.93 -16.16 -26.37
CA TRP A 377 -29.62 -15.88 -26.96
C TRP A 377 -29.54 -16.38 -28.41
N LYS A 378 -28.84 -15.61 -29.25
CA LYS A 378 -28.49 -15.98 -30.62
C LYS A 378 -27.03 -15.65 -30.89
N LEU A 379 -26.26 -16.64 -31.34
CA LEU A 379 -24.91 -16.42 -31.87
C LEU A 379 -25.01 -15.90 -33.30
N ILE A 380 -24.27 -14.84 -33.62
CA ILE A 380 -24.18 -14.27 -34.96
C ILE A 380 -22.96 -14.82 -35.67
N GLN A 381 -23.15 -15.21 -36.93
CA GLN A 381 -22.09 -15.53 -37.86
C GLN A 381 -21.95 -14.30 -38.76
N CYS A 382 -20.82 -13.59 -38.64
CA CYS A 382 -20.52 -12.45 -39.50
C CYS A 382 -19.72 -12.92 -40.71
N SER A 383 -19.80 -12.16 -41.80
CA SER A 383 -18.96 -12.38 -42.97
C SER A 383 -17.65 -11.62 -42.74
N ASP A 384 -16.51 -12.26 -43.01
CA ASP A 384 -15.16 -11.68 -42.88
C ASP A 384 -14.58 -11.46 -41.45
N ASP A 385 -13.26 -11.64 -41.32
CA ASP A 385 -12.48 -11.55 -40.06
C ASP A 385 -12.13 -10.09 -39.66
N VAL A 386 -13.09 -9.16 -39.83
CA VAL A 386 -12.89 -7.72 -39.57
C VAL A 386 -12.64 -7.48 -38.07
N PHE A 387 -13.36 -8.18 -37.21
CA PHE A 387 -13.18 -8.11 -35.76
C PHE A 387 -12.30 -9.25 -35.26
N ARG A 388 -11.01 -8.96 -35.13
CA ARG A 388 -10.05 -9.91 -34.54
C ARG A 388 -10.33 -10.20 -33.06
N PRO A 389 -10.01 -11.42 -32.57
CA PRO A 389 -10.12 -11.78 -31.16
C PRO A 389 -9.48 -10.74 -30.26
N ARG A 390 -10.22 -10.26 -29.25
CA ARG A 390 -9.69 -9.26 -28.31
C ARG A 390 -10.53 -9.16 -27.04
N HIS A 391 -9.91 -8.64 -26.00
CA HIS A 391 -10.60 -8.26 -24.76
C HIS A 391 -10.16 -6.88 -24.27
N ARG A 392 -10.90 -6.32 -23.31
CA ARG A 392 -10.69 -4.98 -22.74
C ARG A 392 -10.69 -3.86 -23.79
N HIS A 393 -11.42 -4.07 -24.89
CA HIS A 393 -11.84 -3.02 -25.82
C HIS A 393 -13.00 -2.23 -25.21
N ALA A 394 -13.35 -1.09 -25.79
CA ALA A 394 -14.54 -0.33 -25.43
C ALA A 394 -15.48 -0.24 -26.62
N ALA A 395 -16.77 -0.08 -26.34
CA ALA A 395 -17.80 0.08 -27.35
C ALA A 395 -18.76 1.23 -27.00
N ALA A 396 -19.32 1.88 -28.02
CA ALA A 396 -20.36 2.90 -27.89
C ALA A 396 -21.41 2.75 -28.99
N VAL A 397 -22.65 3.15 -28.69
CA VAL A 397 -23.80 3.02 -29.60
C VAL A 397 -24.20 4.39 -30.13
N VAL A 398 -24.31 4.53 -31.45
CA VAL A 398 -24.94 5.69 -32.10
C VAL A 398 -25.95 5.17 -33.12
N GLY A 399 -27.24 5.43 -32.88
CA GLY A 399 -28.32 4.87 -33.69
C GLY A 399 -28.36 3.33 -33.61
N SER A 400 -28.33 2.67 -34.77
CA SER A 400 -28.30 1.21 -34.92
C SER A 400 -26.89 0.64 -35.15
N ASN A 401 -25.84 1.39 -34.79
CA ASN A 401 -24.46 0.99 -35.02
C ASN A 401 -23.70 0.92 -33.69
N ILE A 402 -22.92 -0.16 -33.51
CA ILE A 402 -22.04 -0.37 -32.36
C ILE A 402 -20.60 -0.15 -32.83
N TYR A 403 -19.94 0.86 -32.26
CA TYR A 403 -18.56 1.22 -32.59
C TYR A 403 -17.63 0.63 -31.54
N VAL A 404 -16.61 -0.11 -31.97
CA VAL A 404 -15.66 -0.79 -31.09
C VAL A 404 -14.25 -0.31 -31.36
N PHE A 405 -13.53 0.11 -30.32
CA PHE A 405 -12.15 0.58 -30.43
C PHE A 405 -11.19 -0.19 -29.54
N GLY A 406 -9.99 -0.42 -30.09
CA GLY A 406 -8.83 -0.92 -29.36
C GLY A 406 -9.03 -2.30 -28.74
N GLY A 407 -8.47 -2.51 -27.55
CA GLY A 407 -8.40 -3.81 -26.88
C GLY A 407 -7.04 -4.49 -27.03
N LEU A 408 -6.92 -5.71 -26.52
CA LEU A 408 -5.69 -6.49 -26.63
C LEU A 408 -5.95 -7.98 -26.87
N ASP A 409 -4.98 -8.62 -27.51
CA ASP A 409 -4.87 -10.06 -27.75
C ASP A 409 -3.46 -10.51 -27.35
N ASN A 410 -3.30 -10.97 -26.10
CA ASN A 410 -2.06 -11.38 -25.42
C ASN A 410 -0.83 -10.47 -25.66
N ASP A 411 -0.23 -10.52 -26.85
CA ASP A 411 0.96 -9.79 -27.26
C ASP A 411 0.68 -8.51 -28.06
N VAL A 412 -0.55 -8.34 -28.57
CA VAL A 412 -0.93 -7.23 -29.46
C VAL A 412 -1.93 -6.30 -28.78
N ILE A 413 -1.65 -5.00 -28.80
CA ILE A 413 -2.61 -3.95 -28.41
C ILE A 413 -3.13 -3.32 -29.69
N PHE A 414 -4.45 -3.25 -29.83
CA PHE A 414 -5.08 -2.72 -31.03
C PHE A 414 -5.33 -1.21 -30.93
N SER A 415 -5.22 -0.55 -32.07
CA SER A 415 -5.79 0.78 -32.34
C SER A 415 -6.94 0.72 -33.34
N SER A 416 -7.35 -0.48 -33.78
CA SER A 416 -8.38 -0.61 -34.81
C SER A 416 -9.75 -0.12 -34.31
N PHE A 417 -10.49 0.50 -35.21
CA PHE A 417 -11.86 0.96 -35.01
C PHE A 417 -12.77 0.20 -35.95
N ALA A 418 -13.75 -0.53 -35.42
CA ALA A 418 -14.67 -1.36 -36.18
C ALA A 418 -16.12 -0.98 -35.86
N VAL A 419 -17.01 -1.07 -36.83
CA VAL A 419 -18.42 -0.71 -36.66
C VAL A 419 -19.30 -1.87 -37.02
N PHE A 420 -20.16 -2.28 -36.11
CA PHE A 420 -21.11 -3.36 -36.30
C PHE A 420 -22.51 -2.77 -36.53
N ASP A 421 -23.11 -3.04 -37.69
CA ASP A 421 -24.47 -2.63 -38.01
C ASP A 421 -25.47 -3.66 -37.46
N THR A 422 -26.30 -3.25 -36.51
CA THR A 422 -27.25 -4.15 -35.85
C THR A 422 -28.45 -4.52 -36.70
N ASN A 423 -28.72 -3.80 -37.80
CA ASN A 423 -29.82 -4.13 -38.72
C ASN A 423 -29.40 -5.22 -39.70
N ASN A 424 -28.20 -5.10 -40.25
CA ASN A 424 -27.65 -6.06 -41.20
C ASN A 424 -26.89 -7.22 -40.51
N LEU A 425 -26.59 -7.07 -39.22
CA LEU A 425 -25.85 -8.04 -38.41
C LEU A 425 -24.46 -8.35 -38.96
N ASP A 426 -23.78 -7.31 -39.46
CA ASP A 426 -22.45 -7.43 -40.06
C ASP A 426 -21.56 -6.22 -39.78
N TRP A 427 -20.25 -6.40 -39.98
CA TRP A 427 -19.27 -5.32 -39.83
C TRP A 427 -19.28 -4.39 -41.04
N LYS A 428 -19.08 -3.09 -40.79
CA LYS A 428 -18.93 -2.04 -41.79
C LYS A 428 -17.58 -1.37 -41.66
N GLU A 429 -16.94 -1.15 -42.80
CA GLU A 429 -15.81 -0.23 -42.90
C GLU A 429 -16.33 1.21 -42.97
N ILE A 430 -15.68 2.11 -42.24
CA ILE A 430 -15.92 3.55 -42.31
C ILE A 430 -14.60 4.20 -42.71
N PRO A 431 -14.58 5.15 -43.68
CA PRO A 431 -13.41 5.94 -43.96
C PRO A 431 -13.13 6.84 -42.75
N ILE A 432 -11.97 6.67 -42.13
CA ILE A 432 -11.64 7.43 -40.92
C ILE A 432 -10.44 8.35 -41.17
N SER A 433 -10.55 9.57 -40.65
CA SER A 433 -9.53 10.62 -40.77
C SER A 433 -9.37 11.38 -39.45
N GLY A 434 -8.39 12.30 -39.37
CA GLY A 434 -8.17 13.17 -38.21
C GLY A 434 -7.20 12.61 -37.15
N ASP A 435 -7.36 13.07 -35.91
CA ASP A 435 -6.46 12.78 -34.78
C ASP A 435 -6.67 11.36 -34.23
N TRP A 436 -6.15 10.37 -34.94
CA TRP A 436 -6.37 8.96 -34.63
C TRP A 436 -5.79 8.56 -33.25
N PRO A 437 -6.59 7.97 -32.33
CA PRO A 437 -6.09 7.54 -31.03
C PRO A 437 -5.08 6.38 -31.15
N CYS A 438 -4.01 6.40 -30.35
CA CYS A 438 -3.03 5.31 -30.34
C CYS A 438 -3.61 3.97 -29.84
N ALA A 439 -2.88 2.88 -30.09
CA ALA A 439 -3.24 1.54 -29.62
C ALA A 439 -3.37 1.51 -28.10
N ARG A 440 -4.52 1.02 -27.61
CA ARG A 440 -4.84 1.05 -26.17
C ARG A 440 -5.89 0.03 -25.79
N HIS A 441 -5.85 -0.37 -24.53
CA HIS A 441 -6.89 -1.20 -23.91
C HIS A 441 -7.32 -0.60 -22.57
N SER A 442 -8.42 -1.12 -22.01
CA SER A 442 -8.97 -0.67 -20.72
C SER A 442 -9.25 0.84 -20.66
N HIS A 443 -9.52 1.44 -21.81
CA HIS A 443 -10.12 2.77 -21.94
C HIS A 443 -11.65 2.64 -21.86
N SER A 444 -12.36 3.76 -21.89
CA SER A 444 -13.82 3.77 -21.92
C SER A 444 -14.32 4.65 -23.06
N MET A 445 -15.48 4.28 -23.61
CA MET A 445 -16.16 5.02 -24.66
C MET A 445 -17.62 5.25 -24.29
N VAL A 446 -18.18 6.38 -24.71
CA VAL A 446 -19.61 6.69 -24.59
C VAL A 446 -20.05 7.59 -25.73
N ALA A 447 -21.30 7.46 -26.15
CA ALA A 447 -21.90 8.33 -27.14
C ALA A 447 -22.64 9.49 -26.47
N SER A 448 -22.56 10.67 -27.07
CA SER A 448 -23.46 11.80 -26.82
C SER A 448 -23.83 12.39 -28.18
N ASP A 449 -25.12 12.39 -28.50
CA ASP A 449 -25.65 12.80 -29.79
C ASP A 449 -24.96 12.06 -30.95
N SER A 450 -24.37 12.77 -31.91
CA SER A 450 -23.64 12.23 -33.05
C SER A 450 -22.15 11.99 -32.80
N HIS A 451 -21.69 12.15 -31.55
CA HIS A 451 -20.28 12.07 -31.19
C HIS A 451 -20.00 10.89 -30.26
N ILE A 452 -18.88 10.22 -30.49
CA ILE A 452 -18.36 9.18 -29.60
C ILE A 452 -17.14 9.72 -28.88
N PHE A 453 -17.17 9.72 -27.57
CA PHE A 453 -16.05 10.16 -26.75
C PHE A 453 -15.24 8.96 -26.26
N LEU A 454 -13.92 9.07 -26.32
CA LEU A 454 -12.95 8.10 -25.82
C LEU A 454 -12.04 8.79 -24.80
N PHE A 455 -11.92 8.21 -23.61
CA PHE A 455 -11.01 8.74 -22.58
C PHE A 455 -10.05 7.67 -22.05
N GLY A 456 -8.78 8.07 -21.90
CA GLY A 456 -7.74 7.33 -21.20
C GLY A 456 -7.40 5.95 -21.77
N GLY A 457 -7.01 5.02 -20.91
CA GLY A 457 -6.57 3.66 -21.26
C GLY A 457 -5.10 3.39 -20.94
N TYR A 458 -4.59 2.25 -21.42
CA TYR A 458 -3.19 1.85 -21.30
C TYR A 458 -2.67 1.38 -22.66
N ASN A 459 -1.51 1.88 -23.08
CA ASN A 459 -0.92 1.59 -24.39
C ASN A 459 0.19 0.52 -24.37
N GLY A 460 0.36 -0.20 -23.25
CA GLY A 460 1.47 -1.14 -23.05
C GLY A 460 2.62 -0.56 -22.22
N GLY A 461 2.84 0.75 -22.27
CA GLY A 461 3.91 1.42 -21.51
C GLY A 461 3.42 2.36 -20.40
N LYS A 462 2.33 3.10 -20.62
CA LYS A 462 1.79 4.08 -19.66
C LYS A 462 0.27 4.18 -19.68
N ALA A 463 -0.27 4.70 -18.57
CA ALA A 463 -1.67 5.12 -18.51
C ALA A 463 -1.85 6.41 -19.32
N LEU A 464 -3.01 6.56 -19.96
CA LEU A 464 -3.34 7.68 -20.84
C LEU A 464 -4.42 8.54 -20.19
N GLY A 465 -4.39 9.85 -20.48
CA GLY A 465 -5.36 10.83 -19.97
C GLY A 465 -5.87 11.78 -21.06
N ASP A 466 -5.73 11.38 -22.32
CA ASP A 466 -6.24 12.10 -23.48
C ASP A 466 -7.74 11.82 -23.69
N LEU A 467 -8.45 12.83 -24.17
CA LEU A 467 -9.86 12.77 -24.58
C LEU A 467 -9.93 12.94 -26.09
N TYR A 468 -10.63 12.03 -26.77
CA TYR A 468 -10.97 12.18 -28.18
C TYR A 468 -12.46 12.18 -28.36
N SER A 469 -12.92 12.83 -29.42
CA SER A 469 -14.27 12.68 -29.96
C SER A 469 -14.19 12.18 -31.40
N PHE A 470 -15.17 11.36 -31.79
CA PHE A 470 -15.37 10.93 -33.17
C PHE A 470 -16.73 11.44 -33.63
N ASP A 471 -16.75 12.28 -34.68
CA ASP A 471 -17.97 12.73 -35.34
C ASP A 471 -18.41 11.66 -36.34
N VAL A 472 -19.54 11.00 -36.04
CA VAL A 472 -20.07 9.89 -36.85
C VAL A 472 -20.52 10.35 -38.24
N HIS A 473 -20.95 11.61 -38.41
CA HIS A 473 -21.39 12.12 -39.70
C HIS A 473 -20.20 12.48 -40.59
N LYS A 474 -19.11 12.98 -40.00
CA LYS A 474 -17.89 13.37 -40.74
C LYS A 474 -16.89 12.22 -40.90
N GLY A 475 -16.97 11.18 -40.08
CA GLY A 475 -15.98 10.10 -40.07
C GLY A 475 -14.60 10.57 -39.57
N GLN A 476 -14.57 11.51 -38.60
CA GLN A 476 -13.34 12.17 -38.19
C GLN A 476 -13.11 12.10 -36.69
N TRP A 477 -11.91 11.65 -36.28
CA TRP A 477 -11.43 11.79 -34.90
C TRP A 477 -10.85 13.17 -34.66
N THR A 478 -11.14 13.73 -33.50
CA THR A 478 -10.58 14.99 -33.02
C THR A 478 -10.05 14.79 -31.61
N LYS A 479 -8.82 15.24 -31.34
CA LYS A 479 -8.30 15.28 -29.97
C LYS A 479 -8.86 16.52 -29.28
N GLU A 480 -9.68 16.30 -28.25
CA GLU A 480 -10.40 17.38 -27.59
C GLU A 480 -9.46 18.23 -26.73
N SER A 481 -9.54 19.55 -26.88
CA SER A 481 -8.91 20.52 -26.00
C SER A 481 -9.94 21.02 -24.99
N THR A 482 -9.70 20.77 -23.70
CA THR A 482 -10.64 21.09 -22.63
C THR A 482 -10.02 22.02 -21.59
N ALA A 483 -10.81 22.96 -21.08
CA ALA A 483 -10.44 23.86 -20.00
C ALA A 483 -10.62 23.21 -18.62
N GLY A 484 -10.02 23.82 -17.60
CA GLY A 484 -10.08 23.33 -16.21
C GLY A 484 -9.10 22.19 -15.93
N ARG A 485 -9.20 21.59 -14.74
CA ARG A 485 -8.30 20.51 -14.33
C ARG A 485 -8.68 19.22 -15.04
N ASN A 486 -7.84 18.73 -15.95
CA ASN A 486 -8.08 17.44 -16.60
C ASN A 486 -8.05 16.28 -15.58
N PRO A 487 -8.87 15.22 -15.76
CA PRO A 487 -8.72 14.01 -14.97
C PRO A 487 -7.35 13.38 -15.23
N HIS A 488 -6.69 12.91 -14.18
CA HIS A 488 -5.40 12.23 -14.32
C HIS A 488 -5.49 11.02 -15.25
N ALA A 489 -4.39 10.77 -15.98
CA ALA A 489 -4.20 9.61 -16.83
C ALA A 489 -4.51 8.30 -16.08
N ARG A 490 -5.40 7.48 -16.66
CA ARG A 490 -5.95 6.30 -16.00
C ARG A 490 -6.50 5.25 -16.97
N PHE A 491 -6.60 4.01 -16.49
CA PHE A 491 -7.23 2.89 -17.19
C PHE A 491 -8.15 2.12 -16.24
N SER A 492 -9.04 1.28 -16.81
CA SER A 492 -10.05 0.54 -16.04
C SER A 492 -10.99 1.44 -15.22
N HIS A 493 -11.26 2.64 -15.71
CA HIS A 493 -12.27 3.55 -15.18
C HIS A 493 -13.63 3.29 -15.85
N SER A 494 -14.67 3.98 -15.41
CA SER A 494 -15.97 4.04 -16.10
C SER A 494 -16.22 5.46 -16.59
N ILE A 495 -16.88 5.58 -17.74
CA ILE A 495 -17.34 6.85 -18.30
C ILE A 495 -18.86 6.78 -18.52
N PHE A 496 -19.56 7.89 -18.36
CA PHE A 496 -21.00 7.98 -18.58
C PHE A 496 -21.38 9.36 -19.09
N VAL A 497 -22.56 9.47 -19.71
CA VAL A 497 -23.16 10.75 -20.09
C VAL A 497 -24.42 10.95 -19.28
N TYR A 498 -24.56 12.13 -18.69
CA TYR A 498 -25.78 12.57 -18.02
C TYR A 498 -26.10 13.99 -18.46
N LYS A 499 -27.21 14.14 -19.18
CA LYS A 499 -27.63 15.41 -19.80
C LYS A 499 -26.46 15.95 -20.65
N ASN A 500 -25.90 17.09 -20.26
CA ASN A 500 -24.80 17.77 -20.96
C ASN A 500 -23.43 17.57 -20.29
N TYR A 501 -23.30 16.59 -19.40
CA TYR A 501 -22.05 16.25 -18.73
C TYR A 501 -21.56 14.86 -19.12
N LEU A 502 -20.25 14.76 -19.38
CA LEU A 502 -19.53 13.49 -19.49
C LEU A 502 -18.76 13.26 -18.17
N GLY A 503 -19.07 12.18 -17.48
CA GLY A 503 -18.48 11.83 -16.19
C GLY A 503 -17.42 10.76 -16.28
N VAL A 504 -16.33 10.90 -15.53
CA VAL A 504 -15.26 9.89 -15.39
C VAL A 504 -15.14 9.49 -13.92
N LEU A 505 -15.25 8.18 -13.65
CA LEU A 505 -15.24 7.60 -12.31
C LEU A 505 -14.23 6.45 -12.18
N GLY A 506 -13.48 6.42 -11.08
CA GLY A 506 -12.64 5.28 -10.71
C GLY A 506 -11.40 5.07 -11.59
N GLY A 507 -10.91 3.82 -11.64
CA GLY A 507 -9.74 3.41 -12.42
C GLY A 507 -8.38 3.53 -11.73
N CYS A 508 -7.34 3.06 -12.41
CA CYS A 508 -5.95 3.01 -11.96
C CYS A 508 -5.07 4.01 -12.73
N PRO A 509 -4.06 4.65 -12.10
CA PRO A 509 -3.55 4.40 -10.75
C PRO A 509 -4.44 4.96 -9.62
N VAL A 510 -4.57 4.21 -8.53
CA VAL A 510 -5.31 4.65 -7.33
C VAL A 510 -4.41 5.61 -6.54
N ARG A 511 -4.68 6.91 -6.61
CA ARG A 511 -3.98 7.98 -5.86
C ARG A 511 -4.89 8.55 -4.77
N GLN A 512 -4.38 9.45 -3.91
CA GLN A 512 -5.11 10.11 -2.81
C GLN A 512 -6.41 10.85 -3.22
N HIS A 513 -6.68 10.99 -4.52
CA HIS A 513 -7.89 11.61 -5.09
C HIS A 513 -8.88 10.60 -5.71
N CYS A 514 -8.89 9.33 -5.28
CA CYS A 514 -9.85 8.33 -5.77
C CYS A 514 -11.31 8.58 -5.33
N GLN A 515 -11.56 9.67 -4.62
CA GLN A 515 -12.87 10.10 -4.10
C GLN A 515 -13.51 11.19 -4.98
N GLU A 516 -12.98 11.46 -6.17
CA GLU A 516 -13.45 12.52 -7.06
C GLU A 516 -14.17 11.96 -8.29
N LEU A 517 -15.34 12.52 -8.58
CA LEU A 517 -16.05 12.38 -9.85
C LEU A 517 -15.68 13.58 -10.75
N ALA A 518 -15.03 13.32 -11.88
CA ALA A 518 -14.70 14.35 -12.84
C ALA A 518 -15.83 14.48 -13.87
N LEU A 519 -16.31 15.70 -14.10
CA LEU A 519 -17.42 16.01 -15.00
C LEU A 519 -16.96 17.02 -16.05
N LEU A 520 -16.99 16.63 -17.31
CA LEU A 520 -16.78 17.54 -18.44
C LEU A 520 -18.14 18.12 -18.84
N ASP A 521 -18.27 19.43 -18.77
CA ASP A 521 -19.37 20.13 -19.43
C ASP A 521 -19.14 20.08 -20.94
N LEU A 522 -19.99 19.34 -21.67
CA LEU A 522 -19.82 19.14 -23.11
C LEU A 522 -20.09 20.41 -23.91
N LYS A 523 -20.84 21.38 -23.36
CA LYS A 523 -21.10 22.67 -24.03
C LYS A 523 -19.95 23.65 -23.82
N LEU A 524 -19.46 23.75 -22.58
CA LEU A 524 -18.37 24.66 -22.22
C LEU A 524 -16.99 24.08 -22.48
N ARG A 525 -16.89 22.77 -22.76
CA ARG A 525 -15.63 22.02 -22.88
C ARG A 525 -14.72 22.24 -21.66
N GLN A 526 -15.31 22.22 -20.46
CA GLN A 526 -14.60 22.50 -19.20
C GLN A 526 -14.83 21.40 -18.16
N TRP A 527 -13.74 20.93 -17.54
CA TRP A 527 -13.78 19.95 -16.45
C TRP A 527 -14.11 20.58 -15.10
N LYS A 528 -14.99 19.93 -14.35
CA LYS A 528 -15.34 20.17 -12.96
C LYS A 528 -15.09 18.90 -12.14
N HIS A 529 -14.80 19.06 -10.85
CA HIS A 529 -14.53 17.93 -9.96
C HIS A 529 -15.46 18.02 -8.76
N VAL A 530 -16.09 16.89 -8.44
CA VAL A 530 -17.06 16.76 -7.36
C VAL A 530 -16.56 15.69 -6.40
N THR A 531 -16.51 16.00 -5.11
CA THR A 531 -16.11 15.04 -4.09
C THR A 531 -17.26 14.09 -3.79
N LEU A 532 -16.98 12.79 -3.78
CA LEU A 532 -17.91 11.76 -3.36
C LEU A 532 -17.68 11.44 -1.88
N ASN A 533 -18.58 11.91 -1.03
CA ASN A 533 -18.54 11.66 0.41
C ASN A 533 -18.88 10.17 0.63
N SER A 534 -17.95 9.41 1.22
CA SER A 534 -18.03 7.96 1.59
C SER A 534 -17.09 6.99 0.84
N VAL A 535 -16.18 7.44 -0.02
CA VAL A 535 -15.21 6.53 -0.72
C VAL A 535 -13.99 6.17 0.15
N GLY A 536 -14.22 5.76 1.40
CA GLY A 536 -13.18 5.17 2.26
C GLY A 536 -12.98 3.66 2.02
N LYS A 537 -13.97 3.01 1.40
CA LYS A 537 -14.03 1.53 1.26
C LYS A 537 -13.96 1.05 -0.19
N ASP A 538 -14.51 1.76 -1.18
CA ASP A 538 -14.60 1.26 -2.56
C ASP A 538 -13.55 1.88 -3.49
N LEU A 539 -13.12 1.10 -4.50
CA LEU A 539 -12.06 1.51 -5.44
C LEU A 539 -12.63 1.91 -6.81
N PHE A 540 -13.82 1.41 -7.17
CA PHE A 540 -14.46 1.58 -8.50
C PHE A 540 -13.50 1.34 -9.68
N VAL A 541 -12.52 0.46 -9.48
CA VAL A 541 -11.60 0.02 -10.52
C VAL A 541 -12.28 -1.13 -11.26
N ARG A 542 -12.43 -1.04 -12.59
CA ARG A 542 -13.14 -2.03 -13.43
C ARG A 542 -14.62 -2.21 -13.07
N SER A 543 -15.25 -1.20 -12.48
CA SER A 543 -16.70 -1.12 -12.31
C SER A 543 -17.39 -0.81 -13.64
N THR A 544 -18.70 -1.02 -13.69
CA THR A 544 -19.57 -0.43 -14.70
C THR A 544 -20.38 0.70 -14.07
N ALA A 545 -20.73 1.72 -14.85
CA ALA A 545 -21.50 2.87 -14.39
C ALA A 545 -22.60 3.17 -15.42
N ASN A 546 -23.86 3.07 -15.01
CA ASN A 546 -25.03 3.25 -15.86
C ASN A 546 -25.94 4.32 -15.26
N VAL A 547 -26.36 5.28 -16.07
CA VAL A 547 -27.29 6.32 -15.64
C VAL A 547 -28.72 5.81 -15.83
N ILE A 548 -29.47 5.71 -14.74
CA ILE A 548 -30.88 5.33 -14.74
C ILE A 548 -31.68 6.48 -14.15
N ARG A 549 -32.49 7.15 -15.00
CA ARG A 549 -33.11 8.44 -14.68
C ARG A 549 -32.05 9.49 -14.32
N ASP A 550 -31.94 9.82 -13.03
CA ASP A 550 -31.00 10.77 -12.47
C ASP A 550 -30.02 10.10 -11.49
N ASP A 551 -30.03 8.77 -11.40
CA ASP A 551 -29.11 8.02 -10.54
C ASP A 551 -28.01 7.37 -11.37
N LEU A 552 -26.76 7.60 -10.97
CA LEU A 552 -25.61 6.85 -11.47
C LEU A 552 -25.49 5.55 -10.69
N VAL A 553 -25.85 4.43 -11.34
CA VAL A 553 -25.76 3.08 -10.78
C VAL A 553 -24.42 2.48 -11.10
N ILE A 554 -23.64 2.16 -10.07
CA ILE A 554 -22.30 1.59 -10.15
C ILE A 554 -22.35 0.13 -9.70
N VAL A 555 -21.91 -0.77 -10.57
CA VAL A 555 -21.93 -2.21 -10.29
C VAL A 555 -20.52 -2.77 -10.35
N GLY A 556 -20.19 -3.57 -9.32
CA GLY A 556 -18.95 -4.31 -9.19
C GLY A 556 -17.69 -3.44 -9.26
N GLY A 557 -16.62 -4.03 -9.79
CA GLY A 557 -15.27 -3.48 -9.71
C GLY A 557 -14.51 -4.00 -8.50
N GLY A 558 -13.25 -3.58 -8.38
CA GLY A 558 -12.34 -4.04 -7.33
C GLY A 558 -10.88 -4.10 -7.76
N ALA A 559 -10.03 -4.49 -6.81
CA ALA A 559 -8.62 -4.76 -7.04
C ALA A 559 -8.18 -6.06 -6.36
N SER A 560 -7.34 -6.82 -7.04
CA SER A 560 -6.62 -7.93 -6.41
C SER A 560 -5.28 -7.41 -5.93
N CYS A 561 -5.01 -7.51 -4.63
CA CYS A 561 -3.70 -7.24 -4.07
C CYS A 561 -3.10 -8.54 -3.55
N TYR A 562 -1.86 -8.82 -3.96
CA TYR A 562 -1.10 -10.01 -3.56
C TYR A 562 -0.99 -10.17 -2.02
N ALA A 563 -1.04 -9.05 -1.28
CA ALA A 563 -0.92 -9.03 0.18
C ALA A 563 -2.26 -9.07 0.95
N PHE A 564 -3.38 -8.69 0.32
CA PHE A 564 -4.68 -8.47 0.99
C PHE A 564 -5.85 -9.25 0.37
N GLY A 565 -5.59 -10.02 -0.69
CA GLY A 565 -6.61 -10.74 -1.45
C GLY A 565 -7.35 -9.86 -2.45
N THR A 566 -8.45 -10.39 -3.00
CA THR A 566 -9.33 -9.64 -3.90
C THR A 566 -10.34 -8.86 -3.09
N LYS A 567 -10.36 -7.53 -3.28
CA LYS A 567 -11.39 -6.64 -2.77
C LYS A 567 -12.30 -6.24 -3.91
N PHE A 568 -13.59 -6.54 -3.80
CA PHE A 568 -14.62 -6.03 -4.70
C PHE A 568 -15.20 -4.72 -4.18
N SER A 569 -15.73 -3.90 -5.07
CA SER A 569 -16.52 -2.72 -4.71
C SER A 569 -17.98 -3.14 -4.55
N GLU A 570 -18.63 -2.61 -3.53
CA GLU A 570 -20.06 -2.84 -3.33
C GLU A 570 -20.88 -2.10 -4.39
N PRO A 571 -22.02 -2.66 -4.83
CA PRO A 571 -22.96 -1.94 -5.67
C PRO A 571 -23.39 -0.63 -4.99
N ALA A 572 -23.37 0.46 -5.76
CA ALA A 572 -23.63 1.79 -5.23
C ALA A 572 -24.45 2.64 -6.21
N LYS A 573 -25.16 3.64 -5.71
CA LYS A 573 -25.83 4.67 -6.51
C LYS A 573 -25.46 6.07 -6.05
N VAL A 574 -25.40 6.99 -6.99
CA VAL A 574 -25.15 8.42 -6.73
C VAL A 574 -26.23 9.24 -7.43
N SER A 575 -26.96 10.06 -6.67
CA SER A 575 -27.95 10.96 -7.27
C SER A 575 -27.28 12.13 -7.98
N LEU A 576 -27.49 12.24 -9.28
CA LEU A 576 -26.95 13.29 -10.15
C LEU A 576 -27.87 14.53 -10.24
N LEU A 577 -29.05 14.50 -9.60
CA LEU A 577 -30.01 15.63 -9.59
C LEU A 577 -29.36 16.94 -9.10
N HIS A 578 -28.51 16.85 -8.08
CA HIS A 578 -27.82 17.99 -7.48
C HIS A 578 -26.74 18.62 -8.39
N LEU A 579 -26.49 18.05 -9.57
CA LEU A 579 -25.63 18.64 -10.61
C LEU A 579 -26.39 19.66 -11.49
N MET A 580 -27.69 19.83 -11.27
CA MET A 580 -28.48 20.90 -11.89
C MET A 580 -28.27 22.22 -11.13
N PRO A 581 -28.05 23.35 -11.83
CA PRO A 581 -28.26 24.67 -11.24
C PRO A 581 -29.73 24.77 -10.81
N SER A 582 -30.03 25.45 -9.69
CA SER A 582 -31.42 25.70 -9.31
C SER A 582 -32.14 26.50 -10.40
N HIS A 583 -33.47 26.36 -10.52
CA HIS A 583 -34.24 27.11 -11.53
C HIS A 583 -34.05 28.63 -11.40
N ASP A 584 -33.71 29.10 -10.19
CA ASP A 584 -33.38 30.50 -9.87
C ASP A 584 -32.02 30.94 -10.45
N GLU A 585 -31.01 30.08 -10.47
CA GLU A 585 -29.71 30.39 -11.09
C GLU A 585 -29.81 30.50 -12.62
N LEU A 586 -30.67 29.70 -13.24
CA LEU A 586 -30.92 29.76 -14.69
C LEU A 586 -31.66 31.05 -15.10
N MET A 587 -32.49 31.60 -14.20
CA MET A 587 -33.16 32.89 -14.37
C MET A 587 -32.22 34.06 -14.08
N ALA A 588 -31.28 33.92 -13.14
CA ALA A 588 -30.23 34.90 -12.87
C ALA A 588 -29.27 35.07 -14.07
N VAL A 589 -28.88 33.97 -14.73
CA VAL A 589 -28.03 34.02 -15.94
C VAL A 589 -28.79 34.58 -17.16
N LYS A 590 -30.09 34.30 -17.28
CA LYS A 590 -30.96 34.93 -18.31
C LYS A 590 -31.16 36.43 -18.06
N ASN A 591 -31.22 36.87 -16.80
CA ASN A 591 -31.34 38.29 -16.44
C ASN A 591 -30.00 39.04 -16.55
N GLN A 592 -28.86 38.39 -16.29
CA GLN A 592 -27.53 38.96 -16.54
C GLN A 592 -27.25 39.13 -18.05
N ARG A 593 -27.75 38.23 -18.91
CA ARG A 593 -27.72 38.43 -20.38
C ARG A 593 -28.67 39.52 -20.87
N LYS A 594 -29.77 39.82 -20.16
CA LYS A 594 -30.62 40.98 -20.46
C LYS A 594 -30.01 42.31 -20.00
N HIS A 595 -29.19 42.31 -18.94
CA HIS A 595 -28.49 43.52 -18.47
C HIS A 595 -27.14 43.81 -19.15
N MET A 596 -26.53 42.84 -19.84
CA MET A 596 -25.36 43.07 -20.70
C MET A 596 -25.72 43.45 -22.15
N ILE A 597 -27.01 43.46 -22.52
CA ILE A 597 -27.48 43.91 -23.85
C ILE A 597 -28.16 45.30 -23.77
N SER A 598 -28.27 45.92 -22.59
CA SER A 598 -28.85 47.27 -22.44
C SER A 598 -27.84 48.31 -21.97
N GLN A 599 -26.71 48.45 -22.66
CA GLN A 599 -25.89 49.68 -22.68
C GLN A 599 -24.85 49.60 -23.81
N ASN A 600 -25.34 49.47 -25.05
CA ASN A 600 -24.73 50.02 -26.28
C ASN A 600 -25.53 49.59 -27.53
N GLU A 601 -26.68 50.23 -27.72
CA GLU A 601 -27.24 50.57 -29.04
C GLU A 601 -27.66 52.05 -28.86
N GLY A 602 -27.02 53.03 -29.48
CA GLY A 602 -26.86 53.16 -30.91
C GLY A 602 -28.05 53.95 -31.47
N THR A 603 -28.08 55.27 -31.27
CA THR A 603 -28.91 56.16 -32.11
C THR A 603 -28.01 56.74 -33.20
N ASN A 604 -28.25 56.26 -34.43
CA ASN A 604 -27.68 56.74 -35.67
C ASN A 604 -28.04 58.21 -35.95
N GLY A 605 -27.12 58.92 -36.60
CA GLY A 605 -27.48 60.15 -37.31
C GLY A 605 -26.34 61.02 -37.81
N ASN A 606 -25.73 60.62 -38.93
CA ASN A 606 -25.22 61.48 -40.02
C ASN A 606 -23.99 62.39 -39.85
N ASN A 607 -23.12 62.25 -40.86
CA ASN A 607 -22.44 63.31 -41.63
C ASN A 607 -21.07 63.87 -41.19
N ILE A 608 -20.11 63.67 -42.12
CA ILE A 608 -19.23 64.68 -42.74
C ILE A 608 -17.95 65.10 -42.00
N GLU A 609 -16.83 64.78 -42.67
CA GLU A 609 -15.56 65.51 -42.84
C GLU A 609 -14.59 65.84 -41.67
N ASN A 610 -13.33 65.52 -41.99
CA ASN A 610 -12.12 66.35 -41.84
C ASN A 610 -11.51 66.69 -40.47
N CYS A 611 -10.20 66.38 -40.42
CA CYS A 611 -9.09 67.25 -40.02
C CYS A 611 -8.59 67.28 -38.56
N HIS A 612 -7.28 66.99 -38.49
CA HIS A 612 -6.23 67.58 -37.64
C HIS A 612 -6.16 67.22 -36.14
N GLY A 613 -4.96 66.75 -35.74
CA GLY A 613 -4.46 66.83 -34.36
C GLY A 613 -4.23 68.29 -33.92
N PRO A 614 -3.75 68.54 -32.68
CA PRO A 614 -2.35 68.22 -32.37
C PRO A 614 -2.04 67.79 -30.91
N GLN A 615 -0.77 67.44 -30.75
CA GLN A 615 0.00 67.15 -29.53
C GLN A 615 0.06 68.31 -28.53
N LEU A 616 0.36 67.99 -27.26
CA LEU A 616 1.40 68.61 -26.37
C LEU A 616 1.34 67.89 -25.00
N GLN A 617 2.29 67.02 -24.67
CA GLN A 617 3.50 67.29 -23.86
C GLN A 617 3.25 67.89 -22.47
N HIS A 618 3.47 67.10 -21.41
CA HIS A 618 4.59 67.32 -20.48
C HIS A 618 4.72 66.17 -19.46
N ALA A 619 5.91 65.56 -19.44
CA ALA A 619 6.46 64.89 -18.26
C ALA A 619 7.04 65.95 -17.29
N PRO A 620 7.30 65.59 -16.03
CA PRO A 620 8.67 65.20 -15.72
C PRO A 620 8.82 63.97 -14.81
N ASN A 621 10.00 63.37 -14.95
CA ASN A 621 10.66 62.30 -14.18
C ASN A 621 10.57 62.53 -12.64
N ILE A 622 10.72 61.53 -11.75
CA ILE A 622 12.01 60.90 -11.37
C ILE A 622 11.79 59.81 -10.28
N TYR A 623 12.64 58.78 -10.34
CA TYR A 623 13.12 57.79 -9.35
C TYR A 623 12.37 56.46 -9.06
N ILE A 624 13.23 55.43 -9.14
CA ILE A 624 13.12 53.99 -8.94
C ILE A 624 13.11 53.67 -7.44
N ASP A 625 12.30 52.70 -7.01
CA ASP A 625 12.74 51.76 -5.96
C ASP A 625 12.05 50.38 -6.06
N GLU A 626 12.80 49.38 -5.60
CA GLU A 626 12.58 47.95 -5.67
C GLU A 626 11.57 47.42 -4.61
N SER A 627 11.09 46.21 -4.90
CA SER A 627 10.80 45.13 -3.93
C SER A 627 9.41 45.00 -3.27
N SER A 628 8.85 43.81 -3.52
CA SER A 628 8.26 42.86 -2.55
C SER A 628 6.80 42.99 -2.08
N TYR A 629 6.06 41.95 -2.47
CA TYR A 629 5.09 41.17 -1.69
C TYR A 629 4.60 41.72 -0.32
N LEU A 630 3.33 42.12 -0.27
CA LEU A 630 2.48 42.22 0.93
C LEU A 630 1.23 41.38 0.61
N ASN A 631 0.98 40.19 1.18
CA ASN A 631 0.62 39.82 2.56
C ASN A 631 -0.59 40.60 3.11
N ASP A 632 -1.79 40.14 2.76
CA ASP A 632 -3.05 40.47 3.43
C ASP A 632 -3.14 39.72 4.78
N ASN A 633 -3.05 40.44 5.90
CA ASN A 633 -3.48 39.98 7.23
C ASN A 633 -3.87 41.20 8.07
N LEU A 634 -5.16 41.47 8.22
CA LEU A 634 -5.67 42.43 9.21
C LEU A 634 -6.17 41.68 10.47
N PRO A 635 -5.92 42.16 11.72
CA PRO A 635 -6.34 41.45 12.96
C PRO A 635 -7.68 41.93 13.56
N CYS A 636 -8.33 41.06 14.35
CA CYS A 636 -9.60 41.30 15.07
C CYS A 636 -9.38 41.97 16.45
N LEU A 637 -10.32 42.83 16.87
CA LEU A 637 -10.34 43.54 18.18
C LEU A 637 -11.34 42.89 19.17
N ASN A 638 -11.13 43.07 20.48
CA ASN A 638 -12.06 42.65 21.55
C ASN A 638 -12.71 43.86 22.26
N ASP A 639 -13.76 43.62 23.06
CA ASP A 639 -14.65 44.62 23.72
C ASP A 639 -13.99 45.68 24.65
N GLN A 640 -12.66 45.67 24.77
CA GLN A 640 -11.87 46.68 25.49
C GLN A 640 -10.82 47.38 24.62
N ASN A 641 -10.94 47.32 23.29
CA ASN A 641 -10.04 47.95 22.31
C ASN A 641 -8.55 47.55 22.42
N GLN A 642 -8.24 46.35 22.93
CA GLN A 642 -6.89 45.79 22.90
C GLN A 642 -6.76 44.72 21.80
N MET A 643 -5.66 44.77 21.03
CA MET A 643 -5.36 43.81 19.96
C MET A 643 -5.11 42.40 20.53
N ILE A 644 -5.78 41.38 19.99
CA ILE A 644 -5.48 39.98 20.32
C ILE A 644 -4.39 39.48 19.35
N PRO A 645 -3.23 39.01 19.83
CA PRO A 645 -2.21 38.39 18.99
C PRO A 645 -2.73 37.07 18.37
N LEU A 646 -2.61 36.89 17.05
CA LEU A 646 -2.93 35.62 16.37
C LEU A 646 -2.02 34.44 16.76
N HIS A 647 -0.82 34.73 17.27
CA HIS A 647 0.21 33.74 17.56
C HIS A 647 0.86 34.01 18.92
N TYR A 648 1.19 32.94 19.64
CA TYR A 648 1.81 33.01 20.97
C TYR A 648 3.12 32.21 21.02
N VAL A 649 4.00 32.63 21.93
CA VAL A 649 5.21 31.90 22.34
C VAL A 649 5.21 31.71 23.85
N LEU A 650 5.77 30.59 24.31
CA LEU A 650 6.18 30.39 25.69
C LEU A 650 7.65 30.77 25.82
N GLN A 651 7.94 31.86 26.52
CA GLN A 651 9.28 32.30 26.88
C GLN A 651 9.73 31.55 28.14
N LEU A 652 10.93 30.99 28.08
CA LEU A 652 11.57 30.27 29.18
C LEU A 652 13.04 30.65 29.29
N GLU A 653 13.59 30.69 30.50
CA GLU A 653 15.03 30.80 30.69
C GLU A 653 15.77 29.65 29.98
N LYS A 654 16.90 29.96 29.35
CA LYS A 654 17.70 29.01 28.56
C LYS A 654 18.06 27.74 29.33
N LYS A 655 18.26 27.83 30.65
CA LYS A 655 18.57 26.69 31.53
C LYS A 655 17.41 25.67 31.63
N TYR A 656 16.16 26.10 31.45
CA TYR A 656 14.97 25.25 31.50
C TYR A 656 14.39 24.91 30.12
N ALA A 657 14.96 25.47 29.05
CA ALA A 657 14.43 25.37 27.70
C ALA A 657 14.30 23.93 27.17
N LYS A 658 15.22 23.03 27.51
CA LYS A 658 15.13 21.61 27.10
C LYS A 658 13.92 20.93 27.73
N LEU A 659 13.78 21.07 29.06
CA LEU A 659 12.69 20.46 29.81
C LEU A 659 11.33 21.06 29.43
N GLY A 660 11.24 22.38 29.31
CA GLY A 660 10.01 23.05 28.85
C GLY A 660 9.60 22.63 27.44
N LYS A 661 10.56 22.53 26.52
CA LYS A 661 10.31 21.99 25.17
C LYS A 661 9.77 20.56 25.20
N ASP A 662 10.34 19.71 26.05
CA ASP A 662 9.91 18.31 26.17
C ASP A 662 8.51 18.20 26.78
N ILE A 663 8.17 19.06 27.75
CA ILE A 663 6.81 19.21 28.29
C ILE A 663 5.83 19.65 27.20
N LEU A 664 6.12 20.75 26.49
CA LEU A 664 5.26 21.26 25.42
C LEU A 664 5.05 20.23 24.32
N LYS A 665 6.07 19.43 23.99
CA LYS A 665 5.96 18.32 23.02
C LYS A 665 5.09 17.18 23.53
N LYS A 666 5.23 16.79 24.81
CA LYS A 666 4.46 15.68 25.39
C LYS A 666 2.96 15.93 25.27
N PHE A 667 2.53 17.15 25.55
CA PHE A 667 1.11 17.52 25.57
C PHE A 667 0.60 18.13 24.26
N GLY A 668 1.42 18.14 23.20
CA GLY A 668 1.03 18.67 21.88
C GLY A 668 0.85 20.19 21.84
N TRP A 669 1.41 20.92 22.82
CA TRP A 669 1.29 22.37 22.93
C TRP A 669 2.30 23.14 22.08
N LEU A 670 3.39 22.49 21.65
CA LEU A 670 4.43 23.10 20.81
C LEU A 670 4.01 23.12 19.33
N ASP A 671 4.00 24.31 18.73
CA ASP A 671 3.79 24.48 17.29
C ASP A 671 5.07 24.17 16.51
N LEU A 672 5.07 23.05 15.78
CA LEU A 672 6.22 22.55 15.01
C LEU A 672 6.39 23.22 13.64
N GLY A 673 5.39 23.98 13.17
CA GLY A 673 5.43 24.73 11.91
C GLY A 673 6.27 26.00 12.00
N ARG A 674 6.43 26.55 13.21
CA ARG A 674 7.22 27.76 13.51
C ARG A 674 8.56 27.43 14.18
N LYS A 675 9.56 28.30 13.97
CA LYS A 675 10.91 28.14 14.55
C LYS A 675 10.99 28.77 15.93
N ALA A 676 11.45 28.00 16.93
CA ALA A 676 11.86 28.57 18.22
C ALA A 676 13.09 29.48 18.06
N TYR A 677 13.11 30.59 18.80
CA TYR A 677 14.15 31.60 18.71
C TYR A 677 14.63 32.06 20.09
N CYS A 678 15.77 32.73 20.11
CA CYS A 678 16.33 33.34 21.32
C CYS A 678 16.04 34.83 21.27
N GLU A 679 15.68 35.44 22.40
CA GLU A 679 15.47 36.89 22.50
C GLU A 679 16.81 37.63 22.64
N GLU A 680 16.85 38.93 22.31
CA GLU A 680 18.05 39.78 22.39
C GLU A 680 18.67 39.71 23.80
N GLY A 681 19.90 39.18 23.89
CA GLY A 681 20.61 38.94 25.15
C GLY A 681 20.84 37.45 25.48
N GLY A 682 20.20 36.50 24.78
CA GLY A 682 20.55 35.08 24.85
C GLY A 682 20.14 34.33 26.12
N VAL A 683 19.43 35.00 27.04
CA VAL A 683 19.03 34.48 28.36
C VAL A 683 17.73 33.66 28.27
N HIS A 684 16.83 34.01 27.34
CA HIS A 684 15.52 33.37 27.17
C HIS A 684 15.36 32.73 25.79
N ILE A 685 14.62 31.62 25.74
CA ILE A 685 14.22 30.92 24.52
C ILE A 685 12.68 30.98 24.42
N CYS A 686 12.20 31.43 23.26
CA CYS A 686 10.79 31.51 22.93
C CYS A 686 10.37 30.30 22.11
N PHE A 687 9.39 29.55 22.62
CA PHE A 687 8.81 28.37 21.99
C PHE A 687 7.44 28.70 21.39
N PRO A 688 7.24 28.56 20.07
CA PRO A 688 5.94 28.70 19.44
C PRO A 688 4.93 27.70 20.04
N VAL A 689 3.78 28.19 20.50
CA VAL A 689 2.73 27.36 21.09
C VAL A 689 1.40 27.52 20.33
N HIS A 690 0.57 26.47 20.37
CA HIS A 690 -0.78 26.48 19.82
C HIS A 690 -1.73 27.35 20.67
N GLN A 691 -2.80 27.87 20.06
CA GLN A 691 -3.78 28.72 20.73
C GLN A 691 -4.51 28.00 21.88
N ASP A 692 -4.71 26.68 21.75
CA ASP A 692 -5.33 25.84 22.80
C ASP A 692 -4.52 25.86 24.11
N PHE A 693 -3.20 26.00 24.02
CA PHE A 693 -2.35 26.13 25.20
C PHE A 693 -2.60 27.46 25.93
N PHE A 694 -2.89 28.55 25.21
CA PHE A 694 -3.19 29.86 25.80
C PHE A 694 -4.48 29.82 26.64
N ALA A 695 -5.53 29.15 26.14
CA ALA A 695 -6.79 28.98 26.87
C ALA A 695 -6.57 28.20 28.18
N VAL A 696 -5.85 27.09 28.12
CA VAL A 696 -5.55 26.23 29.28
C VAL A 696 -4.64 26.92 30.30
N TYR A 697 -3.66 27.72 29.85
CA TYR A 697 -2.74 28.45 30.73
C TYR A 697 -3.44 29.60 31.48
N HIS A 698 -4.41 30.28 30.85
CA HIS A 698 -5.10 31.44 31.43
C HIS A 698 -6.35 31.11 32.26
N GLU A 699 -7.11 30.06 31.95
CA GLU A 699 -8.27 29.64 32.77
C GLU A 699 -7.87 29.35 34.23
N ARG A 700 -6.66 28.80 34.43
CA ARG A 700 -6.13 28.50 35.76
C ARG A 700 -5.61 29.74 36.50
N ASN A 701 -5.10 30.74 35.78
CA ASN A 701 -4.68 32.01 36.37
C ASN A 701 -5.87 32.87 36.84
N ARG A 702 -7.08 32.69 36.29
CA ARG A 702 -8.31 33.28 36.86
C ARG A 702 -8.73 32.59 38.16
N HIS A 703 -8.69 31.25 38.18
CA HIS A 703 -9.01 30.46 39.38
C HIS A 703 -8.01 30.63 40.54
N SER A 704 -6.81 31.16 40.27
CA SER A 704 -5.83 31.50 41.32
C SER A 704 -5.96 32.94 41.85
N ARG A 705 -6.74 33.83 41.21
CA ARG A 705 -6.98 35.21 41.68
C ARG A 705 -8.23 35.35 42.54
N ASP A 706 -9.23 34.49 42.34
CA ASP A 706 -10.47 34.49 43.15
C ASP A 706 -10.36 33.69 44.47
N ALA A 707 -9.17 33.14 44.78
CA ALA A 707 -8.91 32.34 45.99
C ALA A 707 -7.96 33.03 47.00
N PHE A 708 -7.82 34.36 46.93
CA PHE A 708 -7.06 35.15 47.90
C PHE A 708 -7.86 36.34 48.44
N ASP A 709 -8.92 36.04 49.18
CA ASP A 709 -9.28 36.84 50.34
C ASP A 709 -9.72 35.93 51.49
N GLY A 710 -9.17 36.15 52.69
CA GLY A 710 -9.59 35.47 53.92
C GLY A 710 -8.81 34.23 54.39
N LYS A 711 -7.71 34.48 55.11
CA LYS A 711 -7.15 33.69 56.25
C LYS A 711 -6.99 32.15 56.08
N ASN A 712 -5.76 31.72 55.75
CA ASN A 712 -5.01 30.75 56.57
C ASN A 712 -3.55 30.64 56.07
N LYS A 713 -2.59 30.93 56.96
CA LYS A 713 -1.17 30.60 56.77
C LYS A 713 -0.99 29.11 57.04
N ALA A 714 -0.74 28.32 55.99
CA ALA A 714 -0.05 27.04 56.11
C ALA A 714 1.12 27.04 55.10
N PRO A 715 2.34 26.65 55.51
CA PRO A 715 3.49 26.64 54.62
C PRO A 715 3.36 25.47 53.65
N PHE A 716 3.31 25.74 52.34
CA PHE A 716 3.53 24.71 51.33
C PHE A 716 5.01 24.27 51.40
N GLN A 717 5.30 23.30 52.27
CA GLN A 717 6.55 22.56 52.28
C GLN A 717 6.35 21.19 51.64
N LYS A 718 6.78 21.07 50.39
CA LYS A 718 7.79 20.08 50.00
C LYS A 718 8.37 20.47 48.63
N PRO A 719 9.69 20.68 48.50
CA PRO A 719 10.31 20.84 47.19
C PRO A 719 10.21 19.52 46.44
N LEU A 720 9.71 19.56 45.20
CA LEU A 720 9.66 18.39 44.33
C LEU A 720 11.09 17.86 44.16
N ASN A 721 11.32 16.61 44.58
CA ASN A 721 12.64 15.99 44.62
C ASN A 721 13.22 15.92 43.19
N ARG A 722 14.32 16.65 42.93
CA ARG A 722 14.80 17.02 41.58
C ARG A 722 15.39 15.87 40.76
N ASP A 723 15.66 14.72 41.37
CA ASP A 723 16.52 13.68 40.76
C ASP A 723 15.80 12.48 40.14
N LYS A 724 14.46 12.50 39.98
CA LYS A 724 13.76 11.35 39.36
C LYS A 724 12.41 11.64 38.70
N LEU A 725 12.21 12.82 38.12
CA LEU A 725 10.97 13.08 37.39
C LEU A 725 11.00 12.41 36.00
N MET A 726 10.38 11.23 35.88
CA MET A 726 10.14 10.60 34.59
C MET A 726 9.07 11.40 33.85
N LEU A 727 9.44 12.03 32.73
CA LEU A 727 8.55 12.90 31.94
C LEU A 727 7.24 12.18 31.54
N ASN A 728 7.23 10.85 31.49
CA ASN A 728 6.08 10.02 31.13
C ASN A 728 4.95 10.04 32.18
N GLU A 729 5.25 10.27 33.46
CA GLU A 729 4.27 10.19 34.56
C GLU A 729 3.58 11.53 34.86
N LEU A 730 4.09 12.63 34.30
CA LEU A 730 3.57 13.98 34.51
C LEU A 730 2.10 14.12 34.04
N SER A 731 1.20 14.56 34.92
CA SER A 731 -0.14 14.99 34.53
C SER A 731 -0.12 16.39 33.89
N CYS A 732 -1.19 16.73 33.17
CA CYS A 732 -1.36 18.05 32.55
C CYS A 732 -1.30 19.19 33.58
N SER A 733 -1.88 18.99 34.77
CA SER A 733 -1.92 19.99 35.83
C SER A 733 -0.55 20.19 36.51
N GLU A 734 0.23 19.13 36.70
CA GLU A 734 1.61 19.19 37.23
C GLU A 734 2.58 19.82 36.21
N ALA A 735 2.39 19.53 34.92
CA ALA A 735 3.17 20.13 33.84
C ALA A 735 3.04 21.66 33.82
N LEU A 736 1.83 22.20 34.01
CA LEU A 736 1.58 23.63 34.07
C LEU A 736 2.19 24.28 35.32
N ILE A 737 2.15 23.60 36.47
CA ILE A 737 2.80 24.06 37.70
C ILE A 737 4.32 24.14 37.50
N LEU A 738 4.92 23.10 36.91
CA LEU A 738 6.35 23.07 36.60
C LEU A 738 6.77 24.18 35.63
N LEU A 739 5.99 24.42 34.56
CA LEU A 739 6.28 25.53 33.65
C LEU A 739 6.20 26.88 34.37
N HIS A 740 5.21 27.08 35.24
CA HIS A 740 5.08 28.30 36.04
C HIS A 740 6.23 28.48 37.05
N GLU A 741 6.63 27.43 37.77
CA GLU A 741 7.77 27.43 38.69
C GLU A 741 9.11 27.73 37.99
N TYR A 742 9.23 27.38 36.71
CA TYR A 742 10.38 27.71 35.86
C TYR A 742 10.30 29.08 35.20
N GLY A 743 9.36 29.93 35.63
CA GLY A 743 9.22 31.30 35.15
C GLY A 743 8.74 31.39 33.71
N ALA A 744 7.92 30.43 33.24
CA ALA A 744 7.39 30.48 31.89
C ALA A 744 6.41 31.65 31.72
N ILE A 745 6.64 32.46 30.69
CA ILE A 745 5.77 33.61 30.36
C ILE A 745 5.21 33.38 28.96
N VAL A 746 3.89 33.50 28.82
CA VAL A 746 3.24 33.43 27.50
C VAL A 746 3.17 34.83 26.91
N LEU A 747 3.76 35.01 25.74
CA LEU A 747 3.86 36.28 25.04
C LEU A 747 3.24 36.19 23.65
N ALA A 748 2.84 37.35 23.12
CA ALA A 748 2.50 37.51 21.71
C ALA A 748 3.75 37.22 20.84
N ASP A 749 3.62 36.37 19.82
CA ASP A 749 4.72 36.07 18.90
C ASP A 749 4.84 37.19 17.86
N LYS A 750 5.86 38.05 18.02
CA LYS A 750 6.13 39.17 17.09
C LYS A 750 7.04 38.79 15.92
N VAL A 751 7.64 37.59 15.92
CA VAL A 751 8.77 37.25 15.04
C VAL A 751 8.41 36.19 13.97
N VAL A 752 7.25 35.51 14.10
CA VAL A 752 6.65 34.51 13.18
C VAL A 752 7.60 34.02 12.07
N VAL A 753 8.48 33.07 12.39
CA VAL A 753 9.40 32.46 11.40
C VAL A 753 8.91 31.07 11.02
N GLU A 754 8.40 30.91 9.81
CA GLU A 754 8.00 29.61 9.26
C GLU A 754 9.19 28.70 8.93
N ARG A 755 9.06 27.40 9.17
CA ARG A 755 10.00 26.40 8.66
C ARG A 755 9.74 26.11 7.17
N LYS A 756 10.57 26.63 6.27
CA LYS A 756 10.59 26.17 4.87
C LYS A 756 10.99 24.69 4.79
N ALA A 757 10.10 23.83 4.31
CA ALA A 757 10.40 22.42 4.07
C ALA A 757 11.44 22.29 2.95
N ALA A 758 12.47 21.44 3.14
CA ALA A 758 13.44 21.14 2.09
C ALA A 758 12.73 20.47 0.89
N LYS A 759 12.90 21.00 -0.32
CA LYS A 759 12.33 20.40 -1.54
C LYS A 759 12.98 19.02 -1.79
N SER A 760 12.17 18.04 -2.19
CA SER A 760 12.67 16.72 -2.58
C SER A 760 13.48 16.80 -3.88
N ALA A 761 14.45 15.89 -4.07
CA ALA A 761 15.25 15.82 -5.30
C ALA A 761 14.37 15.67 -6.57
N LEU A 762 13.28 14.90 -6.46
CA LEU A 762 12.29 14.77 -7.52
C LEU A 762 11.66 16.13 -7.86
N LYS A 763 11.24 16.91 -6.86
CA LYS A 763 10.64 18.22 -7.08
C LYS A 763 11.63 19.20 -7.71
N ILE A 764 12.88 19.19 -7.25
CA ILE A 764 13.96 20.02 -7.82
C ILE A 764 14.19 19.66 -9.29
N MET A 765 14.30 18.36 -9.60
CA MET A 765 14.48 17.88 -10.97
C MET A 765 13.31 18.26 -11.86
N THR A 766 12.07 18.03 -11.42
CA THR A 766 10.88 18.39 -12.20
C THR A 766 10.84 19.88 -12.48
N GLU A 767 11.04 20.75 -11.48
CA GLU A 767 11.06 22.20 -11.68
C GLU A 767 12.16 22.62 -12.68
N ALA A 768 13.37 22.07 -12.56
CA ALA A 768 14.49 22.41 -13.42
C ALA A 768 14.32 21.90 -14.86
N VAL A 769 13.82 20.68 -15.04
CA VAL A 769 13.58 20.11 -16.38
C VAL A 769 12.37 20.77 -17.05
N THR A 770 11.33 21.14 -16.30
CA THR A 770 10.21 21.94 -16.83
C THR A 770 10.70 23.26 -17.38
N SER A 771 11.54 23.99 -16.63
CA SER A 771 12.11 25.26 -17.09
C SER A 771 12.97 25.10 -18.35
N LEU A 772 13.74 24.01 -18.46
CA LEU A 772 14.51 23.69 -19.68
C LEU A 772 13.60 23.43 -20.88
N ILE A 773 12.56 22.62 -20.72
CA ILE A 773 11.59 22.30 -21.77
C ILE A 773 10.88 23.56 -22.27
N GLU A 774 10.44 24.43 -21.36
CA GLU A 774 9.79 25.71 -21.70
C GLU A 774 10.73 26.61 -22.50
N HIS A 775 11.99 26.74 -22.07
CA HIS A 775 13.00 27.54 -22.77
C HIS A 775 13.32 26.99 -24.16
N LYS A 776 13.31 25.67 -24.34
CA LYS A 776 13.58 24.99 -25.62
C LYS A 776 12.32 24.80 -26.48
N SER A 777 11.16 25.31 -26.05
CA SER A 777 9.87 25.16 -26.73
C SER A 777 9.49 23.70 -27.02
N LEU A 778 9.85 22.79 -26.11
CA LEU A 778 9.51 21.36 -26.23
C LEU A 778 8.14 21.06 -25.58
N PRO A 779 7.47 19.95 -25.96
CA PRO A 779 6.16 19.59 -25.40
C PRO A 779 6.22 19.24 -23.90
N THR A 780 5.31 19.79 -23.10
CA THR A 780 5.20 19.47 -21.66
C THR A 780 4.83 18.02 -21.38
N SER A 781 4.30 17.29 -22.36
CA SER A 781 4.04 15.84 -22.27
C SER A 781 5.30 15.01 -22.03
N LEU A 782 6.48 15.54 -22.37
CA LEU A 782 7.76 14.90 -22.06
C LEU A 782 7.96 14.70 -20.56
N LEU A 783 7.44 15.60 -19.71
CA LEU A 783 7.57 15.50 -18.25
C LEU A 783 6.96 14.22 -17.65
N GLU A 784 6.07 13.54 -18.38
CA GLU A 784 5.52 12.23 -17.97
C GLU A 784 6.58 11.11 -17.98
N GLU A 785 7.68 11.29 -18.70
CA GLU A 785 8.79 10.33 -18.80
C GLU A 785 9.85 10.53 -17.71
N LEU A 786 9.69 11.54 -16.85
CA LEU A 786 10.61 11.78 -15.75
C LEU A 786 10.62 10.59 -14.77
N PRO A 787 11.80 10.19 -14.27
CA PRO A 787 11.91 9.10 -13.33
C PRO A 787 11.26 9.46 -11.99
N THR A 788 10.42 8.57 -11.47
CA THR A 788 9.85 8.67 -10.11
C THR A 788 10.70 7.93 -9.06
N ARG A 789 11.62 7.08 -9.52
CA ARG A 789 12.61 6.32 -8.75
C ARG A 789 13.90 6.18 -9.56
N TRP A 790 15.01 6.04 -8.86
CA TRP A 790 16.33 5.76 -9.42
C TRP A 790 17.14 4.98 -8.39
N ASP A 791 18.13 4.23 -8.86
CA ASP A 791 19.02 3.45 -8.00
C ASP A 791 20.38 4.18 -7.88
N SER A 792 21.08 3.98 -6.77
CA SER A 792 22.46 4.46 -6.61
C SER A 792 23.40 3.27 -6.56
N LEU A 793 24.44 3.29 -7.39
CA LEU A 793 25.48 2.28 -7.42
C LEU A 793 26.84 2.97 -7.28
N GLY A 794 27.39 2.92 -6.06
CA GLY A 794 28.51 3.76 -5.69
C GLY A 794 28.11 5.24 -5.78
N ASP A 795 28.86 6.00 -6.54
CA ASP A 795 28.65 7.43 -6.86
C ASP A 795 27.90 7.66 -8.18
N ILE A 796 27.50 6.60 -8.89
CA ILE A 796 26.63 6.69 -10.08
C ILE A 796 25.16 6.61 -9.65
N VAL A 797 24.35 7.54 -10.14
CA VAL A 797 22.88 7.42 -10.11
C VAL A 797 22.40 6.78 -11.41
N ILE A 798 21.61 5.72 -11.30
CA ILE A 798 21.09 4.93 -12.41
C ILE A 798 19.60 5.22 -12.59
N LEU A 799 19.27 5.81 -13.73
CA LEU A 799 17.91 6.07 -14.16
C LEU A 799 17.28 4.79 -14.75
N PRO A 800 15.97 4.56 -14.54
CA PRO A 800 15.26 3.45 -15.17
C PRO A 800 15.32 3.53 -16.69
N ILE A 801 15.35 2.37 -17.36
CA ILE A 801 15.24 2.26 -18.82
C ILE A 801 13.92 2.86 -19.35
N THR A 802 12.93 3.03 -18.47
CA THR A 802 11.63 3.60 -18.83
C THR A 802 11.62 5.12 -18.95
N SER A 803 12.69 5.80 -18.55
CA SER A 803 12.76 7.26 -18.49
C SER A 803 13.49 7.86 -19.69
N PHE A 804 13.06 9.07 -20.09
CA PHE A 804 13.63 9.83 -21.20
C PHE A 804 13.73 9.02 -22.50
N LYS A 805 12.62 8.46 -22.96
CA LYS A 805 12.58 7.56 -24.13
C LYS A 805 12.39 8.31 -25.45
N ASP A 806 11.64 9.40 -25.41
CA ASP A 806 11.35 10.19 -26.60
C ASP A 806 12.65 10.74 -27.20
N SER A 807 12.82 10.61 -28.52
CA SER A 807 13.99 11.13 -29.24
C SER A 807 14.17 12.65 -29.12
N MET A 808 13.11 13.39 -28.75
CA MET A 808 13.22 14.82 -28.47
C MET A 808 14.16 15.11 -27.29
N TRP A 809 14.34 14.19 -26.35
CA TRP A 809 15.32 14.35 -25.27
C TRP A 809 16.76 14.38 -25.78
N ASP A 810 17.06 13.63 -26.85
CA ASP A 810 18.39 13.59 -27.45
C ASP A 810 18.77 14.97 -28.03
N SER A 811 17.79 15.76 -28.48
CA SER A 811 18.03 17.11 -29.00
C SER A 811 18.49 18.12 -27.94
N ILE A 812 18.24 17.84 -26.65
CA ILE A 812 18.63 18.70 -25.51
C ILE A 812 19.54 17.97 -24.50
N ALA A 813 20.10 16.81 -24.88
CA ALA A 813 20.86 15.93 -23.99
C ALA A 813 22.01 16.65 -23.26
N GLU A 814 22.79 17.46 -23.98
CA GLU A 814 23.94 18.21 -23.45
C GLU A 814 23.57 19.16 -22.29
N GLU A 815 22.39 19.77 -22.32
CA GLU A 815 21.90 20.67 -21.28
C GLU A 815 21.08 19.93 -20.22
N LEU A 816 20.34 18.89 -20.63
CA LEU A 816 19.46 18.11 -19.79
C LEU A 816 20.21 17.34 -18.72
N TRP A 817 21.24 16.57 -19.11
CA TRP A 817 21.87 15.63 -18.19
C TRP A 817 22.60 16.29 -17.02
N PRO A 818 23.33 17.41 -17.20
CA PRO A 818 23.89 18.17 -16.07
C PRO A 818 22.81 18.68 -15.11
N ILE A 819 21.65 19.11 -15.61
CA ILE A 819 20.53 19.57 -14.77
C ILE A 819 19.96 18.41 -13.96
N VAL A 820 19.74 17.25 -14.58
CA VAL A 820 19.25 16.05 -13.91
C VAL A 820 20.26 15.59 -12.85
N ALA A 821 21.54 15.47 -13.20
CA ALA A 821 22.60 15.09 -12.26
C ALA A 821 22.66 16.04 -11.06
N LYS A 822 22.68 17.35 -11.28
CA LYS A 822 22.66 18.37 -10.21
C LYS A 822 21.42 18.26 -9.33
N SER A 823 20.25 18.04 -9.92
CA SER A 823 18.99 17.92 -9.19
C SER A 823 18.94 16.67 -8.30
N LEU A 824 19.53 15.58 -8.78
CA LEU A 824 19.65 14.31 -8.06
C LEU A 824 20.85 14.26 -7.10
N LYS A 825 21.67 15.32 -7.07
CA LYS A 825 22.95 15.38 -6.33
C LYS A 825 23.90 14.25 -6.73
N ALA A 826 23.92 13.92 -8.01
CA ALA A 826 24.76 12.89 -8.59
C ALA A 826 25.99 13.51 -9.28
N HIS A 827 27.17 12.94 -9.04
CA HIS A 827 28.38 13.31 -9.80
C HIS A 827 28.41 12.62 -11.15
N ARG A 828 27.92 11.38 -11.21
CA ARG A 828 27.79 10.59 -12.42
C ARG A 828 26.37 10.09 -12.57
N LEU A 829 25.87 10.09 -13.80
CA LEU A 829 24.51 9.71 -14.16
C LEU A 829 24.57 8.67 -15.26
N ALA A 830 23.78 7.63 -15.12
CA ALA A 830 23.65 6.57 -16.11
C ALA A 830 22.18 6.20 -16.31
N ARG A 831 21.87 5.54 -17.42
CA ARG A 831 20.56 4.96 -17.70
C ARG A 831 20.68 3.45 -17.87
N GLN A 832 19.76 2.72 -17.24
CA GLN A 832 19.69 1.27 -17.33
C GLN A 832 19.44 0.83 -18.78
N GLY A 833 20.18 -0.20 -19.23
CA GLY A 833 19.95 -0.90 -20.49
C GLY A 833 19.55 -2.36 -20.28
N PRO A 834 19.08 -3.06 -21.33
CA PRO A 834 18.74 -4.48 -21.27
C PRO A 834 20.01 -5.35 -21.20
N VAL A 835 20.02 -6.38 -20.35
CA VAL A 835 21.16 -7.31 -20.28
C VAL A 835 21.40 -7.97 -21.63
N ALA A 836 22.65 -7.96 -22.12
CA ALA A 836 22.97 -8.50 -23.44
C ALA A 836 22.78 -10.03 -23.48
N ALA A 837 22.28 -10.54 -24.61
CA ALA A 837 22.06 -11.97 -24.85
C ALA A 837 23.32 -12.70 -25.36
N THR A 838 24.50 -12.29 -24.90
CA THR A 838 25.83 -12.76 -25.33
C THR A 838 26.31 -14.03 -24.61
N GLY A 839 25.48 -14.58 -23.72
CA GLY A 839 25.84 -15.71 -22.83
C GLY A 839 26.55 -15.28 -21.54
N THR A 840 27.35 -14.20 -21.58
CA THR A 840 28.05 -13.59 -20.44
C THR A 840 27.19 -12.64 -19.61
N ARG A 841 25.97 -12.34 -20.08
CA ARG A 841 24.99 -11.45 -19.44
C ARG A 841 25.55 -10.04 -19.19
N ASP A 842 26.21 -9.49 -20.21
CA ASP A 842 26.87 -8.18 -20.11
C ASP A 842 25.86 -7.09 -19.76
N SER A 843 26.33 -6.12 -18.97
CA SER A 843 25.59 -4.89 -18.74
C SER A 843 25.55 -4.07 -20.03
N THR A 844 24.47 -3.30 -20.21
CA THR A 844 24.35 -2.30 -21.28
C THR A 844 23.99 -0.92 -20.70
N LEU A 845 24.37 -0.71 -19.43
CA LEU A 845 24.21 0.57 -18.75
C LEU A 845 24.91 1.66 -19.57
N GLN A 846 24.18 2.74 -19.86
CA GLN A 846 24.66 3.87 -20.65
C GLN A 846 25.04 5.02 -19.73
N ILE A 847 26.29 5.50 -19.77
CA ILE A 847 26.69 6.72 -19.08
C ILE A 847 26.11 7.93 -19.80
N LEU A 848 25.43 8.79 -19.04
CA LEU A 848 24.84 10.06 -19.50
C LEU A 848 25.65 11.26 -19.02
N VAL A 849 26.18 11.20 -17.79
CA VAL A 849 27.11 12.18 -17.22
C VAL A 849 28.22 11.44 -16.50
N GLY A 850 29.45 11.80 -16.77
CA GLY A 850 30.63 11.19 -16.17
C GLY A 850 31.59 10.66 -17.20
N ASP A 851 32.74 10.22 -16.71
CA ASP A 851 33.92 9.81 -17.48
C ASP A 851 33.92 8.30 -17.80
N ASN A 852 33.47 7.46 -16.87
CA ASN A 852 33.46 6.01 -17.04
C ASN A 852 32.41 5.32 -16.15
N GLY A 853 32.23 4.00 -16.35
CA GLY A 853 31.33 3.14 -15.59
C GLY A 853 31.93 2.49 -14.35
N TRP A 854 33.19 2.75 -14.01
CA TRP A 854 33.87 2.09 -12.90
C TRP A 854 33.33 2.58 -11.56
N VAL A 855 32.83 1.68 -10.72
CA VAL A 855 32.19 2.00 -9.44
C VAL A 855 32.79 1.19 -8.30
N ASN A 856 32.72 1.78 -7.11
CA ASN A 856 33.07 1.12 -5.86
C ASN A 856 31.80 0.92 -5.01
N HIS A 857 31.54 -0.30 -4.59
CA HIS A 857 30.40 -0.67 -3.78
C HIS A 857 30.88 -1.48 -2.56
N ARG A 858 30.48 -1.08 -1.36
CA ARG A 858 30.82 -1.80 -0.12
C ARG A 858 29.59 -2.49 0.44
N GLU A 859 29.70 -3.79 0.70
CA GLU A 859 28.64 -4.62 1.28
C GLU A 859 29.25 -5.65 2.23
N ASN A 860 28.73 -5.75 3.46
CA ASN A 860 29.21 -6.67 4.51
C ASN A 860 30.74 -6.59 4.75
N GLY A 861 31.32 -5.39 4.67
CA GLY A 861 32.75 -5.17 4.84
C GLY A 861 33.61 -5.56 3.64
N ILE A 862 33.01 -6.01 2.53
CA ILE A 862 33.68 -6.37 1.28
C ILE A 862 33.54 -5.22 0.29
N LEU A 863 34.63 -4.87 -0.38
CA LEU A 863 34.66 -3.92 -1.48
C LEU A 863 34.50 -4.65 -2.83
N TYR A 864 33.49 -4.25 -3.60
CA TYR A 864 33.29 -4.67 -4.98
C TYR A 864 33.55 -3.46 -5.88
N SER A 865 34.55 -3.58 -6.73
CA SER A 865 35.00 -2.61 -7.71
C SER A 865 34.88 -3.22 -9.10
N PHE A 866 34.16 -2.56 -10.00
CA PHE A 866 33.88 -3.09 -11.33
C PHE A 866 33.35 -2.00 -12.28
N ASP A 867 33.43 -2.28 -13.58
CA ASP A 867 32.78 -1.44 -14.59
C ASP A 867 31.30 -1.80 -14.73
N ALA A 868 30.41 -0.95 -14.22
CA ALA A 868 28.96 -1.15 -14.27
C ALA A 868 28.38 -1.10 -15.69
N THR A 869 29.14 -0.59 -16.68
CA THR A 869 28.73 -0.60 -18.09
C THR A 869 29.00 -1.94 -18.77
N LYS A 870 29.80 -2.82 -18.16
CA LYS A 870 30.21 -4.10 -18.74
C LYS A 870 29.80 -5.29 -17.88
N CYS A 871 29.85 -5.13 -16.56
CA CYS A 871 29.55 -6.19 -15.61
C CYS A 871 28.18 -5.99 -14.96
N MET A 872 27.42 -7.08 -14.85
CA MET A 872 26.14 -7.08 -14.14
C MET A 872 26.32 -7.06 -12.62
N PHE A 873 25.60 -6.19 -11.91
CA PHE A 873 25.51 -6.17 -10.44
C PHE A 873 24.08 -6.38 -9.93
N SER A 874 23.83 -7.42 -9.12
CA SER A 874 22.51 -7.74 -8.55
C SER A 874 22.46 -7.50 -7.04
N TRP A 875 21.72 -6.46 -6.63
CA TRP A 875 21.41 -6.13 -5.23
C TRP A 875 20.56 -7.19 -4.51
N GLY A 876 19.71 -7.92 -5.25
CA GLY A 876 18.68 -8.76 -4.63
C GLY A 876 19.18 -10.02 -3.91
N ASN A 877 20.47 -10.33 -3.95
CA ASN A 877 21.03 -11.56 -3.35
C ASN A 877 21.73 -11.30 -2.01
N LEU A 878 21.51 -10.15 -1.39
CA LEU A 878 22.18 -9.77 -0.14
C LEU A 878 22.01 -10.83 0.98
N SER A 879 20.80 -11.35 1.18
CA SER A 879 20.53 -12.40 2.18
C SER A 879 21.39 -13.65 1.94
N GLU A 880 21.51 -14.08 0.68
CA GLU A 880 22.29 -15.26 0.32
C GLU A 880 23.79 -15.04 0.45
N LYS A 881 24.29 -13.86 0.07
CA LYS A 881 25.70 -13.51 0.30
C LYS A 881 26.04 -13.47 1.79
N LEU A 882 25.13 -12.97 2.63
CA LEU A 882 25.28 -12.99 4.09
C LEU A 882 25.29 -14.42 4.63
N ARG A 883 24.44 -15.31 4.09
CA ARG A 883 24.42 -16.73 4.44
C ARG A 883 25.74 -17.41 4.08
N MET A 884 26.21 -17.25 2.84
CA MET A 884 27.51 -17.78 2.40
C MET A 884 28.67 -17.23 3.26
N ALA A 885 28.63 -15.93 3.58
CA ALA A 885 29.61 -15.28 4.46
C ALA A 885 29.61 -15.80 5.90
N SER A 886 28.53 -16.44 6.36
CA SER A 886 28.38 -16.95 7.73
C SER A 886 28.84 -18.39 7.92
N LEU A 887 29.17 -19.08 6.82
CA LEU A 887 29.70 -20.45 6.87
C LEU A 887 31.11 -20.46 7.49
N ASP A 888 31.48 -21.55 8.16
CA ASP A 888 32.86 -21.77 8.59
C ASP A 888 33.61 -22.60 7.55
N CYS A 889 34.43 -21.93 6.73
CA CYS A 889 35.16 -22.54 5.63
C CYS A 889 36.68 -22.56 5.84
N LYS A 890 37.18 -22.31 7.07
CA LYS A 890 38.62 -22.13 7.34
C LYS A 890 39.55 -23.20 6.75
N ASP A 891 39.09 -24.44 6.74
CA ASP A 891 39.84 -25.59 6.21
C ASP A 891 39.32 -26.11 4.85
N GLU A 892 38.35 -25.40 4.26
CA GLU A 892 37.69 -25.80 3.02
C GLU A 892 38.33 -25.15 1.78
N VAL A 893 38.52 -25.97 0.75
CA VAL A 893 38.75 -25.50 -0.62
C VAL A 893 37.40 -25.38 -1.31
N VAL A 894 37.10 -24.20 -1.84
CA VAL A 894 35.84 -23.90 -2.53
C VAL A 894 36.09 -23.73 -4.03
N VAL A 895 35.16 -24.19 -4.87
CA VAL A 895 35.13 -23.86 -6.30
C VAL A 895 33.86 -23.06 -6.58
N ASP A 896 33.98 -21.87 -7.14
CA ASP A 896 32.87 -21.10 -7.68
C ASP A 896 32.87 -21.23 -9.20
N LEU A 897 31.82 -21.81 -9.78
CA LEU A 897 31.75 -22.07 -11.23
C LEU A 897 31.29 -20.85 -12.04
N PHE A 898 30.79 -19.80 -11.37
CA PHE A 898 30.24 -18.59 -11.99
C PHE A 898 30.61 -17.36 -11.16
N ALA A 899 31.91 -17.10 -11.03
CA ALA A 899 32.44 -16.17 -10.04
C ALA A 899 32.00 -14.71 -10.26
N GLY A 900 31.76 -14.30 -11.50
CA GLY A 900 31.50 -12.91 -11.87
C GLY A 900 32.61 -12.00 -11.38
N ILE A 901 32.21 -10.87 -10.79
CA ILE A 901 33.15 -9.93 -10.14
C ILE A 901 33.61 -10.39 -8.74
N GLY A 902 33.25 -11.61 -8.33
CA GLY A 902 33.51 -12.17 -7.00
C GLY A 902 32.29 -12.23 -6.08
N TYR A 903 31.10 -12.47 -6.63
CA TYR A 903 29.84 -12.44 -5.90
C TYR A 903 29.80 -13.33 -4.66
N PHE A 904 30.27 -14.57 -4.80
CA PHE A 904 30.37 -15.53 -3.71
C PHE A 904 31.83 -15.82 -3.32
N VAL A 905 32.76 -15.73 -4.27
CA VAL A 905 34.22 -15.81 -4.01
C VAL A 905 34.65 -14.90 -2.85
N LEU A 906 34.27 -13.62 -2.86
CA LEU A 906 34.70 -12.68 -1.81
C LEU A 906 34.03 -12.96 -0.46
N PRO A 907 32.70 -13.22 -0.37
CA PRO A 907 32.09 -13.72 0.86
C PRO A 907 32.80 -14.95 1.45
N PHE A 908 33.14 -15.94 0.62
CA PHE A 908 33.87 -17.12 1.07
C PHE A 908 35.25 -16.77 1.62
N LEU A 909 36.03 -15.94 0.91
CA LEU A 909 37.40 -15.60 1.32
C LEU A 909 37.47 -14.66 2.52
N VAL A 910 36.66 -13.61 2.54
CA VAL A 910 36.76 -12.51 3.51
C VAL A 910 36.01 -12.82 4.80
N ARG A 911 34.85 -13.48 4.72
CA ARG A 911 33.95 -13.66 5.87
C ARG A 911 33.89 -15.11 6.33
N ALA A 912 33.66 -16.05 5.41
CA ALA A 912 33.68 -17.48 5.73
C ALA A 912 35.10 -18.03 5.95
N GLN A 913 36.13 -17.22 5.64
CA GLN A 913 37.54 -17.54 5.82
C GLN A 913 38.01 -18.79 5.06
N ALA A 914 37.40 -19.08 3.90
CA ALA A 914 37.78 -20.20 3.04
C ALA A 914 39.31 -20.34 2.89
N LYS A 915 39.84 -21.55 3.07
CA LYS A 915 41.28 -21.82 2.93
C LYS A 915 41.79 -21.36 1.56
N PHE A 916 41.04 -21.72 0.53
CA PHE A 916 41.37 -21.42 -0.85
C PHE A 916 40.12 -21.44 -1.73
N VAL A 917 40.07 -20.59 -2.76
CA VAL A 917 38.96 -20.56 -3.74
C VAL A 917 39.46 -20.62 -5.17
N TYR A 918 38.94 -21.56 -5.96
CA TYR A 918 39.04 -21.51 -7.43
C TYR A 918 37.81 -20.79 -7.99
N ALA A 919 38.03 -19.73 -8.76
CA ALA A 919 36.98 -18.90 -9.32
C ALA A 919 36.95 -19.06 -10.84
N CYS A 920 35.92 -19.72 -11.38
CA CYS A 920 35.75 -19.85 -12.82
C CYS A 920 34.93 -18.67 -13.35
N GLU A 921 35.46 -17.97 -14.34
CA GLU A 921 34.77 -16.84 -14.98
C GLU A 921 35.24 -16.70 -16.43
N TRP A 922 34.30 -16.49 -17.36
CA TRP A 922 34.61 -16.41 -18.79
C TRP A 922 34.42 -15.01 -19.38
N ASN A 923 33.78 -14.09 -18.66
CA ASN A 923 33.62 -12.71 -19.07
C ASN A 923 34.91 -11.95 -18.73
N PRO A 924 35.67 -11.46 -19.73
CA PRO A 924 36.95 -10.82 -19.50
C PRO A 924 36.84 -9.56 -18.64
N HIS A 925 35.72 -8.84 -18.68
CA HIS A 925 35.50 -7.67 -17.83
C HIS A 925 35.22 -8.05 -16.38
N ALA A 926 34.51 -9.16 -16.17
CA ALA A 926 34.27 -9.69 -14.83
C ALA A 926 35.55 -10.26 -14.21
N VAL A 927 36.38 -10.95 -15.01
CA VAL A 927 37.73 -11.38 -14.63
C VAL A 927 38.58 -10.20 -14.16
N GLN A 928 38.66 -9.14 -14.96
CA GLN A 928 39.41 -7.93 -14.60
C GLN A 928 38.93 -7.33 -13.28
N ALA A 929 37.62 -7.22 -13.10
CA ALA A 929 37.02 -6.75 -11.86
C ALA A 929 37.33 -7.67 -10.67
N LEU A 930 37.23 -8.99 -10.85
CA LEU A 930 37.52 -9.98 -9.82
C LEU A 930 38.99 -9.91 -9.38
N GLN A 931 39.93 -9.81 -10.32
CA GLN A 931 41.36 -9.62 -10.02
C GLN A 931 41.57 -8.38 -9.14
N HIS A 932 40.96 -7.26 -9.51
CA HIS A 932 41.02 -6.03 -8.74
C HIS A 932 40.42 -6.20 -7.34
N ASN A 933 39.26 -6.88 -7.24
CA ASN A 933 38.57 -7.06 -5.97
C ASN A 933 39.32 -7.97 -5.01
N LEU A 934 39.96 -9.02 -5.50
CA LEU A 934 40.79 -9.91 -4.68
C LEU A 934 41.96 -9.13 -4.04
N GLN A 935 42.60 -8.24 -4.81
CA GLN A 935 43.66 -7.37 -4.29
C GLN A 935 43.11 -6.35 -3.29
N ALA A 936 42.01 -5.66 -3.65
CA ALA A 936 41.43 -4.59 -2.84
C ALA A 936 40.86 -5.08 -1.49
N ASN A 937 40.57 -6.38 -1.36
CA ASN A 937 40.15 -7.01 -0.12
C ASN A 937 41.27 -7.84 0.56
N SER A 938 42.50 -7.78 0.05
CA SER A 938 43.66 -8.49 0.62
C SER A 938 43.49 -10.01 0.72
N VAL A 939 42.95 -10.64 -0.33
CA VAL A 939 42.72 -12.10 -0.38
C VAL A 939 43.19 -12.75 -1.68
N ALA A 940 43.99 -12.04 -2.48
CA ALA A 940 44.47 -12.53 -3.78
C ALA A 940 45.38 -13.76 -3.69
N ASP A 941 46.10 -13.93 -2.59
CA ASP A 941 46.97 -15.08 -2.32
C ASP A 941 46.20 -16.40 -2.10
N ARG A 942 44.89 -16.31 -1.78
CA ARG A 942 44.01 -17.46 -1.51
C ARG A 942 43.05 -17.77 -2.64
N CYS A 943 43.24 -17.19 -3.82
CA CYS A 943 42.34 -17.42 -4.96
C CYS A 943 43.08 -17.61 -6.28
N ILE A 944 42.65 -18.57 -7.08
CA ILE A 944 43.04 -18.69 -8.49
C ILE A 944 41.80 -18.44 -9.36
N ILE A 945 41.95 -17.55 -10.33
CA ILE A 945 40.94 -17.31 -11.36
C ILE A 945 41.23 -18.23 -12.55
N LEU A 946 40.20 -18.94 -12.99
CA LEU A 946 40.25 -19.87 -14.12
C LEU A 946 39.41 -19.27 -15.25
N GLU A 947 40.09 -18.61 -16.18
CA GLU A 947 39.46 -17.87 -17.26
C GLU A 947 38.90 -18.81 -18.33
N GLY A 948 37.61 -18.67 -18.63
CA GLY A 948 36.92 -19.42 -19.69
C GLY A 948 35.76 -20.28 -19.19
N ASP A 949 35.22 -21.11 -20.10
CA ASP A 949 34.08 -21.97 -19.81
C ASP A 949 34.42 -22.98 -18.70
N ASN A 950 33.70 -22.91 -17.58
CA ASN A 950 33.93 -23.74 -16.40
C ASN A 950 33.90 -25.25 -16.73
N ARG A 951 33.17 -25.68 -17.76
CA ARG A 951 33.08 -27.09 -18.16
C ARG A 951 34.40 -27.65 -18.67
N ILE A 952 35.30 -26.76 -19.09
CA ILE A 952 36.64 -27.06 -19.58
C ILE A 952 37.68 -26.72 -18.52
N THR A 953 37.54 -25.57 -17.86
CA THR A 953 38.59 -24.97 -17.04
C THR A 953 38.55 -25.36 -15.56
N ALA A 954 37.39 -25.77 -15.04
CA ALA A 954 37.24 -26.06 -13.61
C ALA A 954 38.16 -27.22 -13.16
N PRO A 955 38.70 -27.13 -11.93
CA PRO A 955 39.59 -28.17 -11.40
C PRO A 955 38.79 -29.42 -11.04
N LYS A 956 39.46 -30.57 -11.00
CA LYS A 956 38.85 -31.85 -10.67
C LYS A 956 39.35 -32.37 -9.31
N SER A 957 38.44 -32.90 -8.50
CA SER A 957 38.75 -33.56 -7.22
C SER A 957 39.49 -32.72 -6.18
N VAL A 958 39.21 -31.42 -6.11
CA VAL A 958 39.86 -30.49 -5.17
C VAL A 958 38.93 -29.94 -4.09
N ALA A 959 37.63 -29.83 -4.39
CA ALA A 959 36.71 -29.00 -3.64
C ALA A 959 36.03 -29.75 -2.49
N ASN A 960 35.97 -29.11 -1.33
CA ASN A 960 35.04 -29.48 -0.26
C ASN A 960 33.62 -28.95 -0.56
N ARG A 961 33.55 -27.84 -1.29
CA ARG A 961 32.32 -27.12 -1.59
C ARG A 961 32.36 -26.53 -2.99
N VAL A 962 31.27 -26.62 -3.72
CA VAL A 962 31.12 -25.99 -5.05
C VAL A 962 29.91 -25.08 -5.04
N CYS A 963 30.08 -23.83 -5.49
CA CYS A 963 29.00 -22.87 -5.66
C CYS A 963 28.61 -22.79 -7.13
N LEU A 964 27.30 -22.91 -7.40
CA LEU A 964 26.73 -22.82 -8.75
C LEU A 964 25.76 -21.63 -8.82
N GLY A 965 26.32 -20.42 -8.79
CA GLY A 965 25.58 -19.14 -8.71
C GLY A 965 24.89 -18.66 -9.99
N LEU A 966 24.45 -19.53 -10.91
CA LEU A 966 23.84 -19.14 -12.20
C LEU A 966 22.31 -19.24 -12.20
N LEU A 967 21.65 -18.21 -12.75
CA LEU A 967 20.20 -18.18 -13.00
C LEU A 967 19.90 -18.02 -14.50
N PRO A 968 18.81 -18.62 -15.03
CA PRO A 968 17.75 -19.31 -14.28
C PRO A 968 18.08 -20.75 -13.86
N SER A 969 19.08 -21.39 -14.44
CA SER A 969 19.53 -22.75 -14.08
C SER A 969 21.03 -22.92 -14.36
N SER A 970 21.68 -23.79 -13.58
CA SER A 970 23.09 -24.19 -13.68
C SER A 970 23.28 -25.64 -14.17
N GLU A 971 22.21 -26.28 -14.67
CA GLU A 971 22.16 -27.72 -14.99
C GLU A 971 23.27 -28.22 -15.92
N LEU A 972 23.64 -27.40 -16.92
CA LEU A 972 24.74 -27.73 -17.84
C LEU A 972 26.12 -27.85 -17.17
N SER A 973 26.26 -27.39 -15.92
CA SER A 973 27.51 -27.43 -15.15
C SER A 973 27.44 -28.37 -13.94
N TRP A 974 26.34 -29.12 -13.75
CA TRP A 974 26.22 -30.07 -12.64
C TRP A 974 27.26 -31.19 -12.71
N GLY A 975 27.53 -31.73 -13.90
CA GLY A 975 28.61 -32.69 -14.11
C GLY A 975 29.99 -32.12 -13.76
N THR A 976 30.25 -30.87 -14.12
CA THR A 976 31.48 -30.16 -13.74
C THR A 976 31.59 -30.02 -12.22
N ALA A 977 30.50 -29.66 -11.54
CA ALA A 977 30.48 -29.49 -10.09
C ALA A 977 30.75 -30.81 -9.35
N VAL A 978 30.15 -31.91 -9.81
CA VAL A 978 30.42 -33.26 -9.27
C VAL A 978 31.89 -33.62 -9.45
N ARG A 979 32.46 -33.41 -10.64
CA ARG A 979 33.89 -33.69 -10.89
C ARG A 979 34.84 -32.81 -10.07
N ALA A 980 34.42 -31.60 -9.71
CA ALA A 980 35.22 -30.68 -8.90
C ALA A 980 35.31 -31.10 -7.42
N LEU A 981 34.27 -31.76 -6.90
CA LEU A 981 34.27 -32.30 -5.53
C LEU A 981 35.34 -33.38 -5.35
N ARG A 982 35.92 -33.43 -4.15
CA ARG A 982 36.86 -34.50 -3.75
C ARG A 982 36.17 -35.85 -3.76
N LYS A 983 36.97 -36.93 -3.82
CA LYS A 983 36.47 -38.31 -3.89
C LYS A 983 35.59 -38.69 -2.70
N GLU A 984 35.81 -38.07 -1.55
CA GLU A 984 35.04 -38.29 -0.33
C GLU A 984 33.65 -37.60 -0.36
N GLY A 985 33.40 -36.75 -1.36
CA GLY A 985 32.22 -35.93 -1.49
C GLY A 985 32.40 -34.51 -0.93
N GLY A 986 31.30 -33.83 -0.68
CA GLY A 986 31.28 -32.42 -0.24
C GLY A 986 29.88 -31.81 -0.37
N ILE A 987 29.81 -30.49 -0.53
CA ILE A 987 28.55 -29.74 -0.67
C ILE A 987 28.48 -29.02 -2.00
N LEU A 988 27.34 -29.08 -2.68
CA LEU A 988 27.01 -28.23 -3.81
C LEU A 988 25.96 -27.21 -3.39
N HIS A 989 26.17 -25.93 -3.70
CA HIS A 989 25.15 -24.89 -3.58
C HIS A 989 24.55 -24.62 -4.96
N VAL A 990 23.41 -25.25 -5.25
CA VAL A 990 22.77 -25.21 -6.57
C VAL A 990 21.72 -24.12 -6.61
N HIS A 991 21.98 -23.04 -7.37
CA HIS A 991 21.00 -21.97 -7.56
C HIS A 991 20.04 -22.32 -8.70
N GLY A 992 18.77 -21.94 -8.57
CA GLY A 992 17.78 -22.08 -9.63
C GLY A 992 16.55 -21.19 -9.46
N ASN A 993 15.85 -20.98 -10.57
CA ASN A 993 14.51 -20.39 -10.59
C ASN A 993 13.48 -21.51 -10.74
N THR A 994 12.51 -21.56 -9.84
CA THR A 994 11.40 -22.53 -9.88
C THR A 994 10.06 -21.84 -9.65
N LYS A 995 8.96 -22.41 -10.15
CA LYS A 995 7.64 -21.93 -9.77
C LYS A 995 7.36 -22.29 -8.31
N ASP A 996 6.66 -21.42 -7.58
CA ASP A 996 6.31 -21.67 -6.17
C ASP A 996 5.56 -22.98 -5.93
N SER A 997 4.73 -23.40 -6.89
CA SER A 997 4.02 -24.69 -6.90
C SER A 997 4.87 -25.90 -7.27
N GLU A 998 6.03 -25.70 -7.90
CA GLU A 998 6.92 -26.75 -8.43
C GLU A 998 8.21 -26.89 -7.59
N GLU A 999 8.34 -26.17 -6.47
CA GLU A 999 9.55 -26.13 -5.64
C GLU A 999 10.01 -27.53 -5.20
N ASN A 1000 9.09 -28.37 -4.69
CA ASN A 1000 9.41 -29.74 -4.28
C ASN A 1000 9.86 -30.63 -5.44
N GLN A 1001 9.23 -30.47 -6.61
CA GLN A 1001 9.61 -31.24 -7.81
C GLN A 1001 11.01 -30.86 -8.28
N TRP A 1002 11.36 -29.57 -8.20
CA TRP A 1002 12.68 -29.07 -8.53
C TRP A 1002 13.75 -29.60 -7.55
N ILE A 1003 13.46 -29.63 -6.25
CA ILE A 1003 14.37 -30.19 -5.22
C ILE A 1003 14.63 -31.68 -5.50
N ASP A 1004 13.59 -32.45 -5.79
CA ASP A 1004 13.70 -33.87 -6.14
C ASP A 1004 14.52 -34.09 -7.41
N HIS A 1005 14.31 -33.24 -8.43
CA HIS A 1005 15.06 -33.26 -9.68
C HIS A 1005 16.55 -33.02 -9.47
N VAL A 1006 16.91 -32.00 -8.68
CA VAL A 1006 18.30 -31.68 -8.35
C VAL A 1006 18.96 -32.86 -7.63
N SER A 1007 18.32 -33.39 -6.57
CA SER A 1007 18.88 -34.51 -5.80
C SER A 1007 19.13 -35.76 -6.66
N LYS A 1008 18.12 -36.17 -7.44
CA LYS A 1008 18.21 -37.35 -8.32
C LYS A 1008 19.25 -37.18 -9.41
N SER A 1009 19.27 -36.01 -10.06
CA SER A 1009 20.22 -35.74 -11.15
C SER A 1009 21.65 -35.74 -10.64
N ILE A 1010 21.93 -35.10 -9.49
CA ILE A 1010 23.27 -35.11 -8.90
C ILE A 1010 23.69 -36.53 -8.50
N TYR A 1011 22.77 -37.34 -7.96
CA TYR A 1011 23.04 -38.76 -7.68
C TYR A 1011 23.40 -39.56 -8.94
N GLU A 1012 22.61 -39.42 -10.01
CA GLU A 1012 22.84 -40.12 -11.27
C GLU A 1012 24.16 -39.70 -11.93
N ILE A 1013 24.47 -38.40 -11.91
CA ILE A 1013 25.73 -37.85 -12.39
C ILE A 1013 26.92 -38.35 -11.56
N ALA A 1014 26.81 -38.34 -10.23
CA ALA A 1014 27.85 -38.89 -9.36
C ALA A 1014 28.14 -40.36 -9.69
N ARG A 1015 27.10 -41.16 -9.92
CA ARG A 1015 27.24 -42.56 -10.31
C ARG A 1015 27.88 -42.73 -11.68
N SER A 1016 27.54 -41.90 -12.66
CA SER A 1016 28.13 -41.97 -14.01
C SER A 1016 29.59 -41.52 -14.05
N GLU A 1017 29.99 -40.61 -13.18
CA GLU A 1017 31.39 -40.19 -12.95
C GLU A 1017 32.17 -41.20 -12.07
N GLY A 1018 31.55 -42.31 -11.68
CA GLY A 1018 32.20 -43.41 -10.95
C GLY A 1018 32.25 -43.23 -9.42
N HIS A 1019 31.45 -42.33 -8.86
CA HIS A 1019 31.35 -42.12 -7.42
C HIS A 1019 30.22 -42.94 -6.79
N CYS A 1020 30.51 -43.61 -5.68
CA CYS A 1020 29.51 -44.28 -4.84
C CYS A 1020 29.09 -43.36 -3.70
N TRP A 1021 28.40 -42.26 -4.04
CA TRP A 1021 27.92 -41.29 -3.06
C TRP A 1021 26.46 -41.49 -2.69
N GLU A 1022 26.16 -41.31 -1.41
CA GLU A 1022 24.83 -40.93 -0.95
C GLU A 1022 24.65 -39.42 -1.18
N VAL A 1023 23.52 -39.03 -1.78
CA VAL A 1023 23.19 -37.64 -2.10
C VAL A 1023 21.92 -37.25 -1.36
N SER A 1024 21.97 -36.16 -0.62
CA SER A 1024 20.82 -35.63 0.13
C SER A 1024 20.78 -34.11 0.09
N ILE A 1025 19.58 -33.55 0.29
CA ILE A 1025 19.39 -32.09 0.39
C ILE A 1025 19.42 -31.73 1.87
N GLU A 1026 20.43 -30.97 2.30
CA GLU A 1026 20.56 -30.54 3.70
C GLU A 1026 19.72 -29.29 3.99
N HIS A 1027 19.64 -28.38 3.03
CA HIS A 1027 18.90 -27.13 3.18
C HIS A 1027 18.39 -26.63 1.83
N VAL A 1028 17.26 -25.92 1.86
CA VAL A 1028 16.75 -25.18 0.71
C VAL A 1028 16.51 -23.74 1.14
N GLU A 1029 17.37 -22.85 0.65
CA GLU A 1029 17.27 -21.43 0.90
C GLU A 1029 16.35 -20.76 -0.12
N ARG A 1030 15.43 -19.94 0.37
CA ARG A 1030 14.44 -19.26 -0.47
C ARG A 1030 14.78 -17.78 -0.58
N VAL A 1031 15.77 -17.49 -1.42
CA VAL A 1031 16.48 -16.20 -1.50
C VAL A 1031 15.54 -15.02 -1.75
N LYS A 1032 14.77 -15.05 -2.85
CA LYS A 1032 13.86 -13.95 -3.24
C LYS A 1032 12.81 -14.42 -4.25
N TRP A 1033 11.80 -13.58 -4.43
CA TRP A 1033 10.96 -13.64 -5.62
C TRP A 1033 11.73 -13.09 -6.82
N TYR A 1034 11.85 -13.88 -7.88
CA TYR A 1034 12.52 -13.50 -9.12
C TYR A 1034 11.54 -12.81 -10.09
N ALA A 1035 10.35 -13.37 -10.23
CA ALA A 1035 9.23 -12.84 -11.02
C ALA A 1035 7.90 -13.33 -10.41
N PRO A 1036 6.72 -12.87 -10.87
CA PRO A 1036 5.44 -13.40 -10.38
C PRO A 1036 5.41 -14.93 -10.45
N HIS A 1037 5.14 -15.57 -9.32
CA HIS A 1037 5.15 -17.04 -9.15
C HIS A 1037 6.49 -17.76 -9.38
N ILE A 1038 7.58 -17.04 -9.68
CA ILE A 1038 8.91 -17.63 -9.86
C ILE A 1038 9.81 -17.23 -8.69
N ARG A 1039 10.34 -18.23 -8.00
CA ARG A 1039 11.20 -18.07 -6.82
C ARG A 1039 12.63 -18.46 -7.17
N HIS A 1040 13.58 -17.63 -6.72
CA HIS A 1040 15.00 -18.00 -6.70
C HIS A 1040 15.23 -18.81 -5.42
N VAL A 1041 15.65 -20.06 -5.60
CA VAL A 1041 15.99 -21.01 -4.54
C VAL A 1041 17.44 -21.47 -4.66
N VAL A 1042 18.02 -21.91 -3.54
CA VAL A 1042 19.33 -22.56 -3.49
C VAL A 1042 19.20 -23.87 -2.74
N ALA A 1043 19.55 -24.98 -3.38
CA ALA A 1043 19.63 -26.29 -2.74
C ALA A 1043 21.06 -26.55 -2.28
N ASP A 1044 21.25 -26.78 -0.99
CA ASP A 1044 22.52 -27.23 -0.42
C ASP A 1044 22.54 -28.77 -0.46
N VAL A 1045 23.17 -29.31 -1.50
CA VAL A 1045 23.24 -30.74 -1.79
C VAL A 1045 24.48 -31.33 -1.14
N ARG A 1046 24.30 -32.29 -0.24
CA ARG A 1046 25.39 -33.02 0.38
C ARG A 1046 25.65 -34.32 -0.37
N CYS A 1047 26.91 -34.56 -0.70
CA CYS A 1047 27.41 -35.81 -1.26
C CYS A 1047 28.39 -36.45 -0.28
N ARG A 1048 28.21 -37.72 0.08
CA ARG A 1048 29.11 -38.46 1.01
C ARG A 1048 29.34 -39.87 0.50
N VAL A 1049 30.51 -40.46 0.74
CA VAL A 1049 30.76 -41.88 0.42
C VAL A 1049 29.77 -42.77 1.18
N ALA A 1050 29.11 -43.67 0.45
CA ALA A 1050 28.23 -44.67 1.07
C ALA A 1050 29.06 -45.57 2.00
N ALA A 1051 28.64 -45.70 3.27
CA ALA A 1051 29.30 -46.59 4.21
C ALA A 1051 29.24 -48.03 3.68
N ARG A 1052 30.40 -48.70 3.54
CA ARG A 1052 30.42 -50.15 3.32
C ARG A 1052 29.78 -50.80 4.55
N SER A 1053 28.71 -51.55 4.35
CA SER A 1053 28.14 -52.42 5.39
C SER A 1053 29.24 -53.35 5.90
N LYS A 1054 29.49 -53.33 7.21
CA LYS A 1054 30.47 -54.21 7.88
C LYS A 1054 30.04 -55.69 7.94
N ASP A 1055 28.98 -56.10 7.25
CA ASP A 1055 28.40 -57.44 7.35
C ASP A 1055 28.80 -58.40 6.21
N SER A 1056 29.97 -58.20 5.59
CA SER A 1056 30.50 -59.16 4.60
C SER A 1056 32.03 -59.18 4.54
N GLU A 1057 32.67 -59.54 5.66
CA GLU A 1057 34.01 -60.16 5.69
C GLU A 1057 33.96 -61.45 6.52
#